data_AF-A0A9D6IUP3-F1
#
_entry.id   AF-A0A9D6IUP3-F1
#
_cell.length_a   1.000
_cell.length_b   1.000
_cell.length_c   1.000
_cell.angle_alpha   90.00
_cell.angle_beta   90.00
_cell.angle_gamma   90.00
#
_symmetry.space_group_name_H-M   'P 1'
#
loop_
_entity.id
_entity.type
_entity.pdbx_description
1 polymer ?
#
loop_
_entity_poly.entity_id
_entity_poly.type
_entity_poly.pdbx_seq_one_letter_code
_entity_poly.pdbx_strand_id
1 'polypeptide(L)'
;MAKILVVDDRPTNRQFLATLLGYTSHSLIEAGNGLEALKQVETNRPDLVITDILMPTMVGYEFVQRLRADPDLARVPVIFYTATYSEPQAEALAKSCGVRTVLPKPCEPEAMLAAVSEALGGGDSAGRARPDASVPASGAGQPLNAALADYAGDLEAMRRRIDAISQDAAEPRTGGERTGVLSEQLAQDVTGLQRILFRLSALIEVVMEAGSERNPGRLVELFFGAACEIIASRYAGIGVLDEQERHLRYVFCKSVEAGIFQNFDAGGSGLIESVLAARRAVSRRSADAAIEARELPAGHPPVRNFLGVPLASNGQAYGWLYFADKQDDFSEEDERLAMILAARLAQLYENAMFYDLIQRHAAHLQLEVAERRQAEKALAESEQRFRQIAENIRDVIFLADPVNAKTLYVNPNFEKVFGRGRDEVYADPKTWTDAVHPEDRERVEAQFQEQRKTGRIDLSFRIVRPDGAVRWIRARGFPIEDAAGKPYRIAGVAEDVTESRLQQEKIARLSRIYAVLSGINSTIVRVHERNELFREACRIGVDIGGFPLVWIGILDRRAMQVRTIASKGSTPRYVEMVADRLFVGEGSAASAAARAVRERKPVIVNDVEREPGLDPYAQKLLELGIRSQALMPLLVGSEVAGVLALHAAEAGFFTGDEMKLLAELAGDIAFALDHIVKEEKLNYLAYYDSLTGLANRTLFHERLHERARAAGREGHKLALVLLDIERFKAVNDTLGRHAGDELLKRIAERMLKHESEPNRIARVGGDQFVAFWPDVKTEELLARRVEENFRQWFGEPFRINGSDLRMSAKAGVAVYPEDGLEADTLFRNAEAALKKAKACGEKYLFYTQQMNERVAEKLALENRLRQALEKEEFTLHYQPKEDLESKRIVGLEALIRWRSPELGLVSPLDFVPMMEETGLILGVGAWALQWAALDYERLRRQYAAAPRIAVNVSPIQLRQRDFVEVVRKAVAPGAAPPGIDLEITEGLLMENIQGNVEKLRAVRDLGMSIAIDDFGTGYSSLAYLAKLPVQTLKIDRSFIVSMLDDPDAMALVSTIISLAHALRLKVVAEGVDSIEQAKVLRLLRCDQMQGHLVSKPLAWDDLGAFLASRSG
;
A
#
# COMPACT_ATOMS: atom_id res chain seq x y z
N MET A 1 -29.77 -23.22 27.64
CA MET A 1 -29.76 -21.90 26.98
C MET A 1 -30.45 -22.10 25.64
N ALA A 2 -31.68 -21.61 25.46
CA ALA A 2 -32.47 -21.85 24.26
C ALA A 2 -32.27 -20.73 23.22
N LYS A 3 -32.28 -21.06 21.93
CA LYS A 3 -32.31 -20.14 20.80
C LYS A 3 -33.76 -19.82 20.44
N ILE A 4 -34.16 -18.55 20.54
CA ILE A 4 -35.52 -18.10 20.25
C ILE A 4 -35.48 -17.23 18.98
N LEU A 5 -36.22 -17.64 17.96
CA LEU A 5 -36.40 -16.85 16.74
C LEU A 5 -37.65 -15.97 16.86
N VAL A 6 -37.49 -14.66 16.73
CA VAL A 6 -38.57 -13.65 16.72
C VAL A 6 -38.80 -13.18 15.30
N VAL A 7 -40.01 -13.36 14.78
CA VAL A 7 -40.40 -13.01 13.41
C VAL A 7 -41.58 -12.03 13.45
N ASP A 8 -41.33 -10.79 13.05
CA ASP A 8 -42.36 -9.74 13.02
C ASP A 8 -41.95 -8.70 11.97
N ASP A 9 -42.89 -8.20 11.19
CA ASP A 9 -42.59 -7.22 10.14
C ASP A 9 -42.32 -5.82 10.70
N ARG A 10 -42.80 -5.52 11.91
CA ARG A 10 -42.60 -4.24 12.59
C ARG A 10 -41.32 -4.25 13.44
N PRO A 11 -40.34 -3.39 13.14
CA PRO A 11 -39.10 -3.28 13.93
C PRO A 11 -39.33 -2.98 15.41
N THR A 12 -40.36 -2.19 15.74
CA THR A 12 -40.70 -1.83 17.13
C THR A 12 -41.16 -3.04 17.97
N ASN A 13 -41.87 -3.98 17.37
CA ASN A 13 -42.29 -5.21 18.03
C ASN A 13 -41.10 -6.14 18.26
N ARG A 14 -40.22 -6.29 17.26
CA ARG A 14 -38.99 -7.06 17.41
C ARG A 14 -38.10 -6.49 18.51
N GLN A 15 -37.94 -5.17 18.55
CA GLN A 15 -37.18 -4.49 19.60
C GLN A 15 -37.82 -4.66 20.99
N PHE A 16 -39.14 -4.58 21.11
CA PHE A 16 -39.85 -4.84 22.37
C PHE A 16 -39.64 -6.28 22.86
N LEU A 17 -39.84 -7.27 21.99
CA LEU A 17 -39.63 -8.68 22.33
C LEU A 17 -38.16 -8.99 22.62
N ALA A 18 -37.24 -8.39 21.87
CA ALA A 18 -35.80 -8.56 22.11
C ALA A 18 -35.38 -7.94 23.44
N THR A 19 -35.98 -6.81 23.82
CA THR A 19 -35.74 -6.18 25.14
C THR A 19 -36.33 -7.03 26.26
N LEU A 20 -37.57 -7.49 26.11
CA LEU A 20 -38.26 -8.28 27.11
C LEU A 20 -37.59 -9.65 27.35
N LEU A 21 -37.26 -10.35 26.26
CA LEU A 21 -36.61 -11.67 26.33
C LEU A 21 -35.10 -11.56 26.53
N GLY A 22 -34.49 -10.40 26.27
CA GLY A 22 -33.06 -10.14 26.52
C GLY A 22 -32.67 -10.13 27.99
N TYR A 23 -33.64 -9.95 28.91
CA TYR A 23 -33.45 -10.15 30.35
C TYR A 23 -33.45 -11.64 30.76
N THR A 24 -33.79 -12.55 29.85
CA THR A 24 -33.66 -14.00 30.07
C THR A 24 -32.33 -14.50 29.53
N SER A 25 -31.86 -15.66 30.02
CA SER A 25 -30.60 -16.27 29.56
C SER A 25 -30.72 -16.91 28.16
N HIS A 26 -31.63 -16.48 27.30
CA HIS A 26 -31.88 -17.08 25.98
C HIS A 26 -31.16 -16.30 24.86
N SER A 27 -30.79 -17.01 23.77
CA SER A 27 -30.17 -16.39 22.60
C SER A 27 -31.26 -16.00 21.60
N LEU A 28 -31.34 -14.73 21.22
CA LEU A 28 -32.39 -14.23 20.34
C LEU A 28 -31.90 -14.11 18.90
N ILE A 29 -32.76 -14.48 17.95
CA ILE A 29 -32.55 -14.36 16.51
C ILE A 29 -33.75 -13.59 15.96
N GLU A 30 -33.53 -12.63 15.07
CA GLU A 30 -34.61 -11.81 14.51
C GLU A 30 -34.78 -12.05 13.01
N ALA A 31 -36.02 -11.98 12.53
CA ALA A 31 -36.34 -11.95 11.11
C ALA A 31 -37.50 -10.98 10.84
N GLY A 32 -37.43 -10.22 9.75
CA GLY A 32 -38.43 -9.22 9.39
C GLY A 32 -39.58 -9.75 8.52
N ASN A 33 -39.51 -11.00 8.04
CA ASN A 33 -40.54 -11.64 7.22
C ASN A 33 -40.37 -13.17 7.22
N GLY A 34 -41.38 -13.89 6.74
CA GLY A 34 -41.39 -15.37 6.73
C GLY A 34 -40.30 -16.03 5.87
N LEU A 35 -39.81 -15.37 4.81
CA LEU A 35 -38.78 -15.93 3.93
C LEU A 35 -37.38 -15.82 4.54
N GLU A 36 -37.11 -14.70 5.22
CA GLU A 36 -35.93 -14.54 6.07
C GLU A 36 -35.95 -15.52 7.24
N ALA A 37 -37.12 -15.71 7.87
CA ALA A 37 -37.29 -16.66 8.95
C ALA A 37 -36.91 -18.10 8.54
N LEU A 38 -37.32 -18.57 7.36
CA LEU A 38 -36.93 -19.91 6.87
C LEU A 38 -35.41 -20.08 6.77
N LYS A 39 -34.70 -19.08 6.22
CA LYS A 39 -33.23 -19.10 6.17
C LYS A 39 -32.59 -19.14 7.55
N GLN A 40 -33.16 -18.39 8.50
CA GLN A 40 -32.67 -18.37 9.87
C GLN A 40 -32.90 -19.69 10.61
N VAL A 41 -34.02 -20.36 10.34
CA VAL A 41 -34.31 -21.67 10.91
C VAL A 41 -33.33 -22.72 10.39
N GLU A 42 -33.07 -22.75 9.07
CA GLU A 42 -32.10 -23.68 8.46
C GLU A 42 -30.68 -23.47 9.02
N THR A 43 -30.28 -22.21 9.19
CA THR A 43 -28.91 -21.85 9.61
C THR A 43 -28.70 -22.04 11.11
N ASN A 44 -29.65 -21.62 11.94
CA ASN A 44 -29.44 -21.49 13.38
C ASN A 44 -30.11 -22.57 14.23
N ARG A 45 -31.07 -23.31 13.64
CA ARG A 45 -31.89 -24.35 14.30
C ARG A 45 -32.44 -23.88 15.67
N PRO A 46 -33.45 -23.00 15.69
CA PRO A 46 -33.99 -22.44 16.93
C PRO A 46 -34.76 -23.48 17.77
N ASP A 47 -34.71 -23.31 19.08
CA ASP A 47 -35.42 -24.12 20.07
C ASP A 47 -36.86 -23.65 20.31
N LEU A 48 -37.20 -22.41 19.93
CA LEU A 48 -38.54 -21.81 19.98
C LEU A 48 -38.68 -20.74 18.90
N VAL A 49 -39.87 -20.62 18.31
CA VAL A 49 -40.19 -19.55 17.35
C VAL A 49 -41.37 -18.72 17.84
N ILE A 50 -41.23 -17.40 17.86
CA ILE A 50 -42.30 -16.43 18.10
C ILE A 50 -42.54 -15.70 16.78
N THR A 51 -43.74 -15.78 16.22
CA THR A 51 -44.02 -15.19 14.89
C THR A 51 -45.33 -14.43 14.87
N ASP A 52 -45.38 -13.32 14.13
CA ASP A 52 -46.67 -12.72 13.73
C ASP A 52 -47.35 -13.60 12.67
N ILE A 53 -48.68 -13.57 12.68
CA ILE A 53 -49.51 -14.22 11.67
C ILE A 53 -49.54 -13.35 10.41
N LEU A 54 -49.71 -12.04 10.51
CA LEU A 54 -49.83 -11.15 9.36
C LEU A 54 -48.47 -10.51 9.06
N MET A 55 -47.78 -11.04 8.05
CA MET A 55 -46.50 -10.52 7.58
C MET A 55 -46.51 -10.40 6.05
N PRO A 56 -45.80 -9.42 5.46
CA PRO A 56 -45.71 -9.26 4.02
C PRO A 56 -44.90 -10.39 3.38
N THR A 57 -45.19 -10.69 2.11
CA THR A 57 -44.53 -11.73 1.28
C THR A 57 -44.86 -13.17 1.63
N MET A 58 -44.90 -13.51 2.92
CA MET A 58 -45.27 -14.83 3.44
C MET A 58 -45.97 -14.68 4.78
N VAL A 59 -47.21 -15.17 4.87
CA VAL A 59 -48.03 -15.13 6.08
C VAL A 59 -47.46 -16.10 7.12
N GLY A 60 -47.51 -15.76 8.40
CA GLY A 60 -46.93 -16.56 9.49
C GLY A 60 -47.44 -18.01 9.55
N TYR A 61 -48.68 -18.25 9.14
CA TYR A 61 -49.21 -19.60 9.00
C TYR A 61 -48.51 -20.41 7.89
N GLU A 62 -48.25 -19.80 6.72
CA GLU A 62 -47.52 -20.44 5.62
C GLU A 62 -46.07 -20.77 6.03
N PHE A 63 -45.45 -19.87 6.79
CA PHE A 63 -44.13 -20.08 7.38
C PHE A 63 -44.13 -21.30 8.33
N VAL A 64 -45.10 -21.40 9.25
CA VAL A 64 -45.20 -22.54 10.17
C VAL A 64 -45.49 -23.84 9.43
N GLN A 65 -46.32 -23.84 8.38
CA GLN A 65 -46.55 -25.04 7.56
C GLN A 65 -45.26 -25.55 6.91
N ARG A 66 -44.43 -24.65 6.38
CA ARG A 66 -43.13 -25.03 5.81
C ARG A 66 -42.14 -25.50 6.88
N LEU A 67 -42.15 -24.88 8.06
CA LEU A 67 -41.39 -25.34 9.22
C LEU A 67 -41.78 -26.77 9.64
N ARG A 68 -43.09 -27.10 9.55
CA ARG A 68 -43.62 -28.43 9.88
C ARG A 68 -43.38 -29.48 8.80
N ALA A 69 -43.17 -29.06 7.55
CA ALA A 69 -42.84 -29.97 6.45
C ALA A 69 -41.40 -30.52 6.53
N ASP A 70 -40.52 -29.85 7.28
CA ASP A 70 -39.16 -30.32 7.55
C ASP A 70 -39.13 -31.31 8.74
N PRO A 71 -38.72 -32.57 8.54
CA PRO A 71 -38.71 -33.59 9.60
C PRO A 71 -37.84 -33.23 10.81
N ASP A 72 -36.76 -32.48 10.61
CA ASP A 72 -35.82 -32.08 11.67
C ASP A 72 -36.36 -30.92 12.51
N LEU A 73 -37.28 -30.11 11.95
CA LEU A 73 -37.76 -28.87 12.56
C LEU A 73 -39.25 -28.91 12.92
N ALA A 74 -39.96 -29.97 12.52
CA ALA A 74 -41.38 -30.16 12.79
C ALA A 74 -41.75 -30.14 14.28
N ARG A 75 -40.78 -30.39 15.18
CA ARG A 75 -40.98 -30.41 16.64
C ARG A 75 -40.70 -29.09 17.35
N VAL A 76 -40.19 -28.08 16.65
CA VAL A 76 -39.87 -26.80 17.27
C VAL A 76 -41.17 -26.11 17.75
N PRO A 77 -41.30 -25.75 19.04
CA PRO A 77 -42.48 -25.05 19.54
C PRO A 77 -42.61 -23.67 18.88
N VAL A 78 -43.85 -23.27 18.61
CA VAL A 78 -44.16 -21.97 18.01
C VAL A 78 -45.17 -21.23 18.88
N ILE A 79 -44.98 -19.92 19.06
CA ILE A 79 -45.93 -18.99 19.68
C ILE A 79 -46.36 -17.99 18.62
N PHE A 80 -47.67 -17.77 18.47
CA PHE A 80 -48.17 -16.67 17.65
C PHE A 80 -48.31 -15.41 18.50
N TYR A 81 -47.77 -14.29 18.03
CA TYR A 81 -47.93 -12.98 18.64
C TYR A 81 -48.60 -12.07 17.63
N THR A 82 -49.89 -11.73 17.79
CA THR A 82 -50.68 -11.07 16.74
C THR A 82 -51.65 -9.99 17.25
N ALA A 83 -51.91 -8.98 16.42
CA ALA A 83 -52.83 -7.87 16.72
C ALA A 83 -54.25 -8.08 16.15
N THR A 84 -54.48 -9.16 15.40
CA THR A 84 -55.70 -9.32 14.59
C THR A 84 -56.28 -10.72 14.78
N TYR A 85 -57.61 -10.77 14.89
CA TYR A 85 -58.54 -11.89 15.06
C TYR A 85 -59.07 -12.11 16.47
N SER A 86 -60.40 -12.22 16.53
CA SER A 86 -61.15 -12.71 17.68
C SER A 86 -60.56 -14.04 18.14
N GLU A 87 -60.33 -14.17 19.46
CA GLU A 87 -59.71 -15.33 20.12
C GLU A 87 -60.07 -16.71 19.51
N PRO A 88 -61.31 -16.99 19.06
CA PRO A 88 -61.65 -18.30 18.49
C PRO A 88 -60.99 -18.66 17.15
N GLN A 89 -60.75 -17.70 16.24
CA GLN A 89 -60.22 -17.99 14.90
C GLN A 89 -58.69 -18.15 14.89
N ALA A 90 -58.00 -17.32 15.66
CA ALA A 90 -56.55 -17.43 15.84
C ALA A 90 -56.18 -18.73 16.58
N GLU A 91 -56.97 -19.13 17.59
CA GLU A 91 -56.80 -20.42 18.28
C GLU A 91 -57.08 -21.63 17.38
N ALA A 92 -58.07 -21.55 16.48
CA ALA A 92 -58.37 -22.62 15.53
C ALA A 92 -57.22 -22.85 14.53
N LEU A 93 -56.62 -21.77 14.01
CA LEU A 93 -55.40 -21.84 13.17
C LEU A 93 -54.17 -22.31 13.97
N ALA A 94 -54.03 -21.89 15.21
CA ALA A 94 -52.94 -22.34 16.07
C ALA A 94 -52.99 -23.85 16.32
N LYS A 95 -54.20 -24.40 16.57
CA LYS A 95 -54.41 -25.84 16.72
C LYS A 95 -54.11 -26.64 15.45
N SER A 96 -54.47 -26.15 14.27
CA SER A 96 -54.21 -26.88 13.01
C SER A 96 -52.72 -26.94 12.63
N CYS A 97 -51.91 -26.00 13.10
CA CYS A 97 -50.46 -25.93 12.84
C CYS A 97 -49.57 -26.48 13.98
N GLY A 98 -50.16 -26.95 15.08
CA GLY A 98 -49.40 -27.37 16.27
C GLY A 98 -48.60 -26.23 16.88
N VAL A 99 -49.19 -25.03 16.93
CA VAL A 99 -48.68 -23.85 17.65
C VAL A 99 -49.08 -23.99 19.11
N ARG A 100 -48.19 -23.61 20.02
CA ARG A 100 -48.31 -23.88 21.45
C ARG A 100 -49.25 -22.90 22.16
N THR A 101 -49.09 -21.61 21.87
CA THR A 101 -49.88 -20.52 22.48
C THR A 101 -50.04 -19.38 21.49
N VAL A 102 -51.15 -18.64 21.60
CA VAL A 102 -51.40 -17.38 20.90
C VAL A 102 -51.43 -16.25 21.93
N LEU A 103 -50.70 -15.17 21.68
CA LEU A 103 -50.64 -13.98 22.54
C LEU A 103 -51.10 -12.72 21.78
N PRO A 104 -51.92 -11.86 22.40
CA PRO A 104 -52.38 -10.62 21.79
C PRO A 104 -51.29 -9.53 21.82
N LYS A 105 -51.32 -8.61 20.85
CA LYS A 105 -50.51 -7.37 20.88
C LYS A 105 -51.36 -6.19 21.40
N PRO A 106 -50.91 -5.43 22.43
CA PRO A 106 -49.80 -5.73 23.33
C PRO A 106 -50.18 -6.80 24.37
N CYS A 107 -49.20 -7.53 24.89
CA CYS A 107 -49.37 -8.42 26.05
C CYS A 107 -48.59 -7.91 27.25
N GLU A 108 -49.07 -8.25 28.45
CA GLU A 108 -48.31 -8.00 29.69
C GLU A 108 -46.97 -8.75 29.67
N PRO A 109 -45.86 -8.13 30.14
CA PRO A 109 -44.53 -8.74 30.17
C PRO A 109 -44.49 -10.12 30.82
N GLU A 110 -45.24 -10.30 31.92
CA GLU A 110 -45.32 -11.56 32.66
C GLU A 110 -45.96 -12.68 31.82
N ALA A 111 -46.98 -12.36 31.01
CA ALA A 111 -47.68 -13.33 30.17
C ALA A 111 -46.79 -13.87 29.04
N MET A 112 -45.96 -13.01 28.43
CA MET A 112 -44.98 -13.44 27.42
C MET A 112 -43.88 -14.33 28.02
N LEU A 113 -43.34 -13.95 29.17
CA LEU A 113 -42.30 -14.74 29.85
C LEU A 113 -42.84 -16.10 30.32
N ALA A 114 -44.07 -16.14 30.83
CA ALA A 114 -44.73 -17.38 31.19
C ALA A 114 -44.92 -18.30 29.97
N ALA A 115 -45.42 -17.77 28.86
CA ALA A 115 -45.62 -18.54 27.62
C ALA A 115 -44.30 -19.09 27.05
N VAL A 116 -43.20 -18.32 27.11
CA VAL A 116 -41.87 -18.77 26.68
C VAL A 116 -41.30 -19.85 27.61
N SER A 117 -41.42 -19.66 28.93
CA SER A 117 -40.97 -20.64 29.93
C SER A 117 -41.72 -21.97 29.80
N GLU A 118 -43.04 -21.89 29.63
CA GLU A 118 -43.88 -23.05 29.35
C GLU A 118 -43.47 -23.71 28.03
N ALA A 119 -43.27 -22.93 26.97
CA ALA A 119 -42.90 -23.43 25.64
C ALA A 119 -41.55 -24.16 25.59
N LEU A 120 -40.63 -23.82 26.49
CA LEU A 120 -39.32 -24.45 26.63
C LEU A 120 -39.28 -25.58 27.67
N GLY A 121 -40.41 -25.91 28.32
CA GLY A 121 -40.53 -27.09 29.20
C GLY A 121 -40.16 -26.86 30.67
N GLY A 122 -40.18 -25.62 31.16
CA GLY A 122 -39.91 -25.29 32.57
C GLY A 122 -41.10 -25.56 33.49
N GLY A 123 -41.32 -26.82 33.85
CA GLY A 123 -42.10 -27.21 35.04
C GLY A 123 -41.19 -27.32 36.28
N ASP A 124 -41.70 -26.88 37.42
CA ASP A 124 -41.13 -26.97 38.79
C ASP A 124 -40.08 -25.94 39.24
N SER A 125 -40.58 -24.78 39.71
CA SER A 125 -40.10 -24.18 40.96
C SER A 125 -41.15 -23.20 41.55
N ALA A 126 -42.34 -23.68 41.88
CA ALA A 126 -43.32 -22.92 42.67
C ALA A 126 -43.24 -23.34 44.14
N GLY A 127 -42.38 -22.66 44.90
CA GLY A 127 -42.22 -22.93 46.33
C GLY A 127 -41.52 -21.81 47.05
N ARG A 128 -42.18 -20.65 47.21
CA ARG A 128 -41.89 -19.68 48.27
C ARG A 128 -43.04 -18.68 48.46
N ALA A 129 -43.76 -18.90 49.57
CA ALA A 129 -44.46 -17.94 50.44
C ALA A 129 -45.29 -16.82 49.80
N ARG A 130 -46.62 -16.99 49.86
CA ARG A 130 -47.57 -15.87 49.93
C ARG A 130 -47.55 -15.29 51.35
N PRO A 131 -47.39 -13.97 51.55
CA PRO A 131 -47.89 -13.31 52.74
C PRO A 131 -49.37 -13.01 52.54
N ASP A 132 -50.19 -13.61 53.39
CA ASP A 132 -51.56 -13.20 53.66
C ASP A 132 -51.62 -11.72 54.02
N ALA A 133 -52.47 -10.96 53.32
CA ALA A 133 -52.88 -9.63 53.73
C ALA A 133 -54.29 -9.71 54.31
N SER A 134 -54.40 -10.16 55.55
CA SER A 134 -55.52 -9.81 56.42
C SER A 134 -55.15 -8.56 57.22
N VAL A 135 -55.75 -7.42 56.90
CA VAL A 135 -55.78 -6.23 57.75
C VAL A 135 -57.24 -5.79 57.90
N PRO A 136 -57.67 -5.35 59.10
CA PRO A 136 -59.04 -5.47 59.56
C PRO A 136 -59.96 -4.41 58.95
N ALA A 137 -61.17 -4.82 58.57
CA ALA A 137 -62.27 -3.89 58.37
C ALA A 137 -62.75 -3.37 59.74
N SER A 138 -62.18 -2.27 60.23
CA SER A 138 -62.68 -1.58 61.42
C SER A 138 -63.30 -0.23 61.08
N GLY A 139 -64.61 -0.10 61.32
CA GLY A 139 -65.19 1.08 61.96
C GLY A 139 -65.74 2.23 61.11
N ALA A 140 -65.61 2.21 59.78
CA ALA A 140 -65.94 3.40 58.98
C ALA A 140 -67.45 3.68 58.73
N GLY A 141 -68.39 2.88 59.25
CA GLY A 141 -69.82 2.97 58.88
C GLY A 141 -70.80 3.55 59.91
N GLN A 142 -70.41 3.68 61.18
CA GLN A 142 -71.40 3.88 62.26
C GLN A 142 -72.13 5.24 62.28
N PRO A 143 -71.51 6.40 61.99
CA PRO A 143 -72.23 7.68 62.09
C PRO A 143 -73.16 7.97 60.90
N LEU A 144 -72.77 7.53 59.69
CA LEU A 144 -73.56 7.74 58.46
C LEU A 144 -74.78 6.81 58.42
N ASN A 145 -74.61 5.56 58.87
CA ASN A 145 -75.73 4.62 58.99
C ASN A 145 -76.76 5.09 60.04
N ALA A 146 -76.32 5.80 61.09
CA ALA A 146 -77.23 6.39 62.08
C ALA A 146 -77.99 7.61 61.54
N ALA A 147 -77.35 8.48 60.75
CA ALA A 147 -78.02 9.61 60.11
C ALA A 147 -78.98 9.17 58.99
N LEU A 148 -78.60 8.17 58.19
CA LEU A 148 -79.46 7.56 57.17
C LEU A 148 -80.66 6.81 57.80
N ALA A 149 -80.48 6.20 58.97
CA ALA A 149 -81.57 5.55 59.70
C ALA A 149 -82.62 6.53 60.25
N ASP A 150 -82.20 7.71 60.74
CA ASP A 150 -83.13 8.73 61.23
C ASP A 150 -83.88 9.42 60.08
N TYR A 151 -83.23 9.69 58.93
CA TYR A 151 -83.93 10.19 57.74
C TYR A 151 -84.94 9.19 57.19
N ALA A 152 -84.66 7.88 57.28
CA ALA A 152 -85.64 6.84 56.95
C ALA A 152 -86.84 6.86 57.93
N GLY A 153 -86.59 7.13 59.22
CA GLY A 153 -87.63 7.32 60.23
C GLY A 153 -88.52 8.54 59.98
N ASP A 154 -87.93 9.69 59.61
CA ASP A 154 -88.67 10.90 59.28
C ASP A 154 -89.48 10.75 57.98
N LEU A 155 -88.91 10.10 56.96
CA LEU A 155 -89.62 9.75 55.72
C LEU A 155 -90.82 8.82 56.00
N GLU A 156 -90.69 7.87 56.92
CA GLU A 156 -91.80 7.02 57.35
C GLU A 156 -92.86 7.79 58.14
N ALA A 157 -92.47 8.68 59.04
CA ALA A 157 -93.41 9.50 59.81
C ALA A 157 -94.19 10.47 58.91
N MET A 158 -93.53 11.02 57.89
CA MET A 158 -94.11 11.93 56.91
C MET A 158 -95.02 11.19 55.91
N ARG A 159 -94.61 9.99 55.45
CA ARG A 159 -95.47 9.09 54.68
C ARG A 159 -96.75 8.75 55.44
N ARG A 160 -96.67 8.47 56.75
CA ARG A 160 -97.86 8.24 57.59
C ARG A 160 -98.78 9.47 57.67
N ARG A 161 -98.24 10.70 57.68
CA ARG A 161 -99.06 11.93 57.65
C ARG A 161 -99.70 12.17 56.28
N ILE A 162 -98.97 11.93 55.19
CA ILE A 162 -99.50 12.01 53.82
C ILE A 162 -100.60 10.95 53.60
N ASP A 163 -100.40 9.74 54.11
CA ASP A 163 -101.41 8.68 54.08
C ASP A 163 -102.66 9.07 54.90
N ALA A 164 -102.49 9.72 56.06
CA ALA A 164 -103.60 10.22 56.87
C ALA A 164 -104.39 11.35 56.16
N ILE A 165 -103.69 12.28 55.51
CA ILE A 165 -104.29 13.35 54.69
C ILE A 165 -105.04 12.76 53.47
N SER A 166 -104.48 11.72 52.85
CA SER A 166 -105.10 11.03 51.70
C SER A 166 -106.35 10.23 52.09
N GLN A 167 -106.40 9.71 53.31
CA GLN A 167 -107.56 9.01 53.86
C GLN A 167 -108.70 9.97 54.26
N ASP A 168 -108.37 11.15 54.80
CA ASP A 168 -109.37 12.20 55.13
C ASP A 168 -109.98 12.87 53.89
N ALA A 169 -109.29 12.83 52.74
CA ALA A 169 -109.80 13.35 51.46
C ALA A 169 -110.88 12.45 50.79
N ALA A 170 -111.19 11.28 51.36
CA ALA A 170 -112.11 10.30 50.77
C ALA A 170 -113.58 10.42 51.24
N GLU A 171 -113.93 11.36 52.13
CA GLU A 171 -115.33 11.60 52.56
C GLU A 171 -115.93 12.90 51.95
N PRO A 172 -117.11 12.85 51.30
CA PRO A 172 -117.64 13.99 50.54
C PRO A 172 -118.63 14.84 51.35
N ARG A 173 -118.21 15.88 52.10
CA ARG A 173 -119.11 16.99 52.54
C ARG A 173 -118.42 18.36 52.74
N THR A 174 -118.91 19.37 52.00
CA THR A 174 -119.01 20.82 52.29
C THR A 174 -117.83 21.57 52.96
N GLY A 175 -117.18 22.47 52.21
CA GLY A 175 -116.50 23.66 52.75
C GLY A 175 -115.19 24.04 52.05
N GLY A 176 -115.22 25.07 51.19
CA GLY A 176 -114.06 25.56 50.41
C GLY A 176 -112.89 26.14 51.21
N GLU A 177 -113.01 26.32 52.54
CA GLU A 177 -111.95 26.84 53.41
C GLU A 177 -111.00 25.74 53.95
N ARG A 178 -111.38 24.45 53.96
CA ARG A 178 -110.50 23.34 54.42
C ARG A 178 -109.49 22.90 53.36
N THR A 179 -109.85 22.99 52.09
CA THR A 179 -108.97 22.66 50.95
C THR A 179 -107.75 23.57 50.83
N GLY A 180 -107.86 24.84 51.27
CA GLY A 180 -106.73 25.78 51.30
C GLY A 180 -105.64 25.34 52.29
N VAL A 181 -106.05 25.06 53.54
CA VAL A 181 -105.14 24.63 54.63
C VAL A 181 -104.48 23.28 54.33
N LEU A 182 -105.24 22.33 53.79
CA LEU A 182 -104.72 21.02 53.37
C LEU A 182 -103.73 21.14 52.21
N SER A 183 -103.99 22.01 51.22
CA SER A 183 -103.04 22.22 50.11
C SER A 183 -101.77 22.93 50.55
N GLU A 184 -101.86 23.85 51.53
CA GLU A 184 -100.73 24.60 52.06
C GLU A 184 -99.86 23.72 52.95
N GLN A 185 -100.46 22.84 53.77
CA GLN A 185 -99.75 21.81 54.52
C GLN A 185 -99.06 20.79 53.61
N LEU A 186 -99.75 20.31 52.56
CA LEU A 186 -99.15 19.39 51.60
C LEU A 186 -97.99 20.04 50.81
N ALA A 187 -98.12 21.32 50.46
CA ALA A 187 -97.06 22.09 49.82
C ALA A 187 -95.84 22.29 50.75
N GLN A 188 -96.06 22.56 52.05
CA GLN A 188 -95.00 22.63 53.05
C GLN A 188 -94.30 21.28 53.22
N ASP A 189 -95.05 20.18 53.28
CA ASP A 189 -94.49 18.83 53.43
C ASP A 189 -93.68 18.39 52.19
N VAL A 190 -94.16 18.69 50.98
CA VAL A 190 -93.42 18.41 49.73
C VAL A 190 -92.14 19.26 49.65
N THR A 191 -92.19 20.52 50.07
CA THR A 191 -91.00 21.39 50.13
C THR A 191 -89.98 20.88 51.16
N GLY A 192 -90.44 20.31 52.27
CA GLY A 192 -89.59 19.61 53.25
C GLY A 192 -88.91 18.37 52.67
N LEU A 193 -89.66 17.55 51.93
CA LEU A 193 -89.16 16.34 51.26
C LEU A 193 -88.10 16.65 50.19
N GLN A 194 -88.32 17.68 49.38
CA GLN A 194 -87.33 18.14 48.38
C GLN A 194 -86.03 18.61 49.05
N ARG A 195 -86.12 19.23 50.23
CA ARG A 195 -84.96 19.69 51.00
C ARG A 195 -84.14 18.52 51.55
N ILE A 196 -84.79 17.48 52.06
CA ILE A 196 -84.13 16.26 52.54
C ILE A 196 -83.45 15.50 51.38
N LEU A 197 -84.15 15.33 50.25
CA LEU A 197 -83.60 14.66 49.07
C LEU A 197 -82.39 15.41 48.49
N PHE A 198 -82.43 16.74 48.43
CA PHE A 198 -81.29 17.54 47.99
C PHE A 198 -80.07 17.39 48.92
N ARG A 199 -80.29 17.42 50.24
CA ARG A 199 -79.23 17.23 51.25
C ARG A 199 -78.59 15.84 51.17
N LEU A 200 -79.36 14.78 50.93
CA LEU A 200 -78.85 13.42 50.78
C LEU A 200 -78.04 13.22 49.50
N SER A 201 -78.48 13.80 48.38
CA SER A 201 -77.72 13.72 47.12
C SER A 201 -76.35 14.41 47.23
N ALA A 202 -76.30 15.62 47.81
CA ALA A 202 -75.04 16.34 48.02
C ALA A 202 -74.08 15.57 48.95
N LEU A 203 -74.60 14.88 49.98
CA LEU A 203 -73.80 14.02 50.85
C LEU A 203 -73.21 12.82 50.13
N ILE A 204 -73.97 12.16 49.24
CA ILE A 204 -73.52 10.98 48.50
C ILE A 204 -72.44 11.34 47.47
N GLU A 205 -72.66 12.44 46.73
CA GLU A 205 -71.74 12.90 45.68
C GLU A 205 -70.35 13.20 46.25
N VAL A 206 -70.30 13.88 47.40
CA VAL A 206 -69.04 14.27 48.05
C VAL A 206 -68.31 13.08 48.66
N VAL A 207 -69.04 12.10 49.19
CA VAL A 207 -68.45 10.84 49.68
C VAL A 207 -67.82 10.05 48.52
N MET A 208 -68.45 10.04 47.34
CA MET A 208 -67.91 9.36 46.17
C MET A 208 -66.67 10.07 45.62
N GLU A 209 -66.72 11.38 45.46
CA GLU A 209 -65.64 12.15 44.85
C GLU A 209 -64.39 12.17 45.76
N ALA A 210 -64.60 12.36 47.07
CA ALA A 210 -63.50 12.40 48.03
C ALA A 210 -62.84 11.04 48.32
N GLY A 211 -63.50 9.92 48.03
CA GLY A 211 -62.90 8.58 48.20
C GLY A 211 -61.73 8.30 47.24
N SER A 212 -61.62 9.08 46.16
CA SER A 212 -60.56 8.93 45.15
C SER A 212 -59.51 10.05 45.18
N GLU A 213 -59.80 11.14 45.90
CA GLU A 213 -58.92 12.31 45.97
C GLU A 213 -57.82 12.10 47.00
N ARG A 214 -56.57 12.35 46.56
CA ARG A 214 -55.37 12.16 47.39
C ARG A 214 -54.75 13.49 47.80
N ASN A 215 -55.20 14.61 47.24
CA ASN A 215 -54.74 15.94 47.61
C ASN A 215 -55.53 16.46 48.83
N PRO A 216 -54.88 16.68 49.99
CA PRO A 216 -55.55 17.12 51.21
C PRO A 216 -56.28 18.46 51.07
N GLY A 217 -55.72 19.42 50.31
CA GLY A 217 -56.32 20.73 50.12
C GLY A 217 -57.60 20.68 49.27
N ARG A 218 -57.58 19.88 48.20
CA ARG A 218 -58.75 19.69 47.33
C ARG A 218 -59.86 18.93 48.02
N LEU A 219 -59.50 17.98 48.89
CA LEU A 219 -60.46 17.25 49.72
C LEU A 219 -61.20 18.21 50.69
N VAL A 220 -60.47 19.12 51.33
CA VAL A 220 -61.05 20.16 52.21
C VAL A 220 -61.96 21.10 51.43
N GLU A 221 -61.57 21.52 50.23
CA GLU A 221 -62.36 22.39 49.34
C GLU A 221 -63.70 21.75 48.93
N LEU A 222 -63.67 20.49 48.47
CA LEU A 222 -64.86 19.75 48.05
C LEU A 222 -65.86 19.57 49.20
N PHE A 223 -65.39 19.16 50.38
CA PHE A 223 -66.24 19.02 51.57
C PHE A 223 -66.82 20.35 52.05
N PHE A 224 -66.04 21.44 51.95
CA PHE A 224 -66.53 22.76 52.33
C PHE A 224 -67.65 23.25 51.41
N GLY A 225 -67.50 23.07 50.08
CA GLY A 225 -68.53 23.41 49.11
C GLY A 225 -69.84 22.69 49.41
N ALA A 226 -69.77 21.38 49.65
CA ALA A 226 -70.92 20.57 50.00
C ALA A 226 -71.60 20.99 51.30
N ALA A 227 -70.81 21.25 52.33
CA ALA A 227 -71.35 21.67 53.63
C ALA A 227 -72.08 23.02 53.51
N CYS A 228 -71.59 23.92 52.64
CA CYS A 228 -72.26 25.18 52.33
C CYS A 228 -73.60 25.02 51.61
N GLU A 229 -73.74 24.00 50.75
CA GLU A 229 -75.00 23.68 50.06
C GLU A 229 -76.02 23.02 50.99
N ILE A 230 -75.56 22.09 51.85
CA ILE A 230 -76.42 21.32 52.76
C ILE A 230 -77.02 22.21 53.87
N ILE A 231 -76.21 23.04 54.51
CA ILE A 231 -76.64 23.88 55.64
C ILE A 231 -77.36 25.14 55.16
N ALA A 232 -77.03 25.64 53.97
CA ALA A 232 -77.63 26.80 53.31
C ALA A 232 -77.58 28.09 54.16
N SER A 233 -76.41 28.43 54.69
CA SER A 233 -76.16 29.72 55.36
C SER A 233 -75.65 30.79 54.38
N ARG A 234 -75.82 32.06 54.75
CA ARG A 234 -75.31 33.20 53.97
C ARG A 234 -73.78 33.27 54.02
N TYR A 235 -73.22 33.09 55.22
CA TYR A 235 -71.78 33.07 55.46
C TYR A 235 -71.35 31.70 55.95
N ALA A 236 -70.17 31.25 55.52
CA ALA A 236 -69.55 30.03 56.02
C ALA A 236 -68.04 30.12 55.87
N GLY A 237 -67.30 29.39 56.70
CA GLY A 237 -65.86 29.28 56.58
C GLY A 237 -65.33 27.98 57.18
N ILE A 238 -64.24 27.49 56.60
CA ILE A 238 -63.48 26.35 57.11
C ILE A 238 -62.01 26.75 57.23
N GLY A 239 -61.38 26.32 58.32
CA GLY A 239 -59.97 26.49 58.56
C GLY A 239 -59.35 25.18 59.03
N VAL A 240 -58.32 24.70 58.33
CA VAL A 240 -57.54 23.51 58.71
C VAL A 240 -56.16 23.95 59.15
N LEU A 241 -55.72 23.47 60.31
CA LEU A 241 -54.44 23.80 60.92
C LEU A 241 -53.28 23.03 60.27
N ASP A 242 -52.08 23.57 60.41
CA ASP A 242 -50.82 22.90 60.06
C ASP A 242 -50.46 21.79 61.05
N GLU A 243 -49.41 21.01 60.74
CA GLU A 243 -48.92 19.91 61.60
C GLU A 243 -48.46 20.37 63.00
N GLN A 244 -48.25 21.68 63.21
CA GLN A 244 -47.85 22.25 64.49
C GLN A 244 -49.05 22.83 65.27
N GLU A 245 -50.28 22.70 64.76
CA GLU A 245 -51.53 23.22 65.33
C GLU A 245 -51.52 24.73 65.59
N ARG A 246 -50.69 25.49 64.85
CA ARG A 246 -50.43 26.92 65.14
C ARG A 246 -50.93 27.87 64.06
N HIS A 247 -50.89 27.46 62.80
CA HIS A 247 -51.33 28.31 61.69
C HIS A 247 -52.31 27.57 60.81
N LEU A 248 -53.17 28.31 60.10
CA LEU A 248 -54.08 27.74 59.12
C LEU A 248 -53.32 27.36 57.84
N ARG A 249 -53.31 26.06 57.53
CA ARG A 249 -52.75 25.49 56.29
C ARG A 249 -53.70 25.64 55.10
N TYR A 250 -55.01 25.47 55.34
CA TYR A 250 -56.06 25.66 54.33
C TYR A 250 -57.19 26.50 54.90
N VAL A 251 -57.69 27.47 54.13
CA VAL A 251 -58.83 28.32 54.50
C VAL A 251 -59.72 28.50 53.28
N PHE A 252 -61.00 28.16 53.43
CA PHE A 252 -62.02 28.43 52.40
C PHE A 252 -63.21 29.14 53.04
N CYS A 253 -63.81 30.10 52.33
CA CYS A 253 -64.89 30.95 52.85
C CYS A 253 -65.98 31.15 51.79
N LYS A 254 -67.23 31.34 52.25
CA LYS A 254 -68.40 31.68 51.44
C LYS A 254 -68.93 33.04 51.88
N SER A 255 -69.04 33.97 50.92
CA SER A 255 -69.55 35.34 51.10
C SER A 255 -68.76 36.20 52.11
N VAL A 256 -67.56 35.78 52.49
CA VAL A 256 -66.60 36.54 53.32
C VAL A 256 -65.21 36.38 52.73
N GLU A 257 -64.37 37.41 52.82
CA GLU A 257 -62.98 37.34 52.34
C GLU A 257 -62.15 36.40 53.22
N ALA A 258 -61.45 35.43 52.62
CA ALA A 258 -60.57 34.51 53.35
C ALA A 258 -59.42 35.24 54.09
N GLY A 259 -59.10 36.47 53.66
CA GLY A 259 -58.06 37.32 54.25
C GLY A 259 -58.29 37.67 55.72
N ILE A 260 -59.54 37.63 56.21
CA ILE A 260 -59.86 37.94 57.62
C ILE A 260 -59.25 36.91 58.60
N PHE A 261 -58.86 35.73 58.11
CA PHE A 261 -58.27 34.64 58.89
C PHE A 261 -56.74 34.58 58.81
N GLN A 262 -56.08 35.50 58.10
CA GLN A 262 -54.62 35.47 57.91
C GLN A 262 -53.84 35.57 59.23
N ASN A 263 -54.40 36.24 60.24
CA ASN A 263 -53.81 36.39 61.58
C ASN A 263 -54.56 35.56 62.65
N PHE A 264 -55.20 34.48 62.24
CA PHE A 264 -55.94 33.60 63.17
C PHE A 264 -55.00 32.98 64.19
N ASP A 265 -55.35 33.09 65.47
CA ASP A 265 -54.65 32.46 66.60
C ASP A 265 -55.59 31.47 67.29
N ALA A 266 -55.21 30.18 67.27
CA ALA A 266 -55.99 29.11 67.88
C ALA A 266 -56.19 29.27 69.40
N GLY A 267 -55.41 30.14 70.06
CA GLY A 267 -55.52 30.47 71.49
C GLY A 267 -56.42 31.68 71.85
N GLY A 268 -57.11 32.29 70.88
CA GLY A 268 -57.98 33.46 71.10
C GLY A 268 -59.29 33.17 71.85
N SER A 269 -60.13 34.20 72.04
CA SER A 269 -61.37 34.13 72.83
C SER A 269 -62.66 34.36 72.02
N GLY A 270 -62.61 34.26 70.69
CA GLY A 270 -63.76 34.39 69.80
C GLY A 270 -64.58 33.11 69.67
N LEU A 271 -65.68 33.16 68.90
CA LEU A 271 -66.57 32.01 68.73
C LEU A 271 -65.89 30.84 68.01
N ILE A 272 -65.01 31.09 67.04
CA ILE A 272 -64.32 30.04 66.27
C ILE A 272 -63.23 29.39 67.12
N GLU A 273 -62.50 30.16 67.91
CA GLU A 273 -61.50 29.67 68.85
C GLU A 273 -62.18 28.85 69.97
N SER A 274 -63.39 29.25 70.39
CA SER A 274 -64.18 28.48 71.34
C SER A 274 -64.59 27.10 70.81
N VAL A 275 -64.80 26.95 69.50
CA VAL A 275 -65.09 25.66 68.84
C VAL A 275 -63.88 24.73 68.93
N LEU A 276 -62.67 25.26 68.67
CA LEU A 276 -61.41 24.52 68.81
C LEU A 276 -61.13 24.14 70.27
N ALA A 277 -61.33 25.07 71.21
CA ALA A 277 -61.07 24.86 72.62
C ALA A 277 -62.06 23.88 73.26
N ALA A 278 -63.36 24.02 72.96
CA ALA A 278 -64.40 23.17 73.52
C ALA A 278 -64.49 21.80 72.84
N ARG A 279 -63.92 21.65 71.63
CA ARG A 279 -63.97 20.43 70.80
C ARG A 279 -65.38 19.87 70.63
N ARG A 280 -66.38 20.76 70.60
CA ARG A 280 -67.79 20.45 70.36
C ARG A 280 -68.43 21.57 69.56
N ALA A 281 -69.62 21.30 69.02
CA ALA A 281 -70.41 22.32 68.36
C ALA A 281 -70.70 23.50 69.30
N VAL A 282 -70.58 24.72 68.77
CA VAL A 282 -70.90 25.97 69.45
C VAL A 282 -71.98 26.67 68.63
N SER A 283 -73.18 26.76 69.20
CA SER A 283 -74.32 27.46 68.60
C SER A 283 -74.67 28.70 69.41
N ARG A 284 -74.92 29.83 68.72
CA ARG A 284 -75.36 31.09 69.31
C ARG A 284 -76.54 31.66 68.53
N ARG A 285 -77.57 32.09 69.27
CA ARG A 285 -78.75 32.77 68.75
C ARG A 285 -78.88 34.13 69.44
N SER A 286 -79.18 35.17 68.68
CA SER A 286 -79.49 36.49 69.24
C SER A 286 -81.00 36.67 69.38
N ALA A 287 -81.47 36.94 70.60
CA ALA A 287 -82.88 37.23 70.83
C ALA A 287 -83.25 38.72 70.70
N ASP A 288 -82.31 39.67 70.71
CA ASP A 288 -82.59 41.12 70.49
C ASP A 288 -81.35 42.04 70.23
N ALA A 289 -80.15 41.51 69.93
CA ALA A 289 -78.97 42.31 69.52
C ALA A 289 -77.93 41.47 68.75
N ALA A 290 -77.59 41.84 67.51
CA ALA A 290 -76.68 41.07 66.63
C ALA A 290 -75.40 40.62 67.35
N ILE A 291 -74.90 39.41 67.04
CA ILE A 291 -73.64 38.88 67.60
C ILE A 291 -72.55 39.94 67.38
N GLU A 292 -71.98 40.47 68.48
CA GLU A 292 -71.12 41.65 68.43
C GLU A 292 -69.87 41.39 67.58
N ALA A 293 -69.40 42.43 66.86
CA ALA A 293 -68.21 42.34 65.99
C ALA A 293 -66.91 41.91 66.72
N ARG A 294 -66.90 41.85 68.06
CA ARG A 294 -65.78 41.37 68.88
C ARG A 294 -65.72 39.85 69.04
N GLU A 295 -66.83 39.15 68.82
CA GLU A 295 -66.91 37.68 68.95
C GLU A 295 -66.56 36.94 67.65
N LEU A 296 -66.50 37.66 66.53
CA LEU A 296 -66.13 37.16 65.21
C LEU A 296 -64.79 37.75 64.76
N PRO A 297 -64.09 37.13 63.78
CA PRO A 297 -62.84 37.68 63.26
C PRO A 297 -63.00 39.11 62.73
N ALA A 298 -61.99 39.95 62.94
CA ALA A 298 -62.01 41.34 62.52
C ALA A 298 -62.26 41.48 61.01
N GLY A 299 -63.34 42.17 60.62
CA GLY A 299 -63.77 42.29 59.22
C GLY A 299 -64.94 41.39 58.83
N HIS A 300 -65.38 40.47 59.70
CA HIS A 300 -66.61 39.71 59.47
C HIS A 300 -67.87 40.57 59.71
N PRO A 301 -68.89 40.54 58.81
CA PRO A 301 -70.15 41.23 59.04
C PRO A 301 -70.88 40.74 60.30
N PRO A 302 -71.69 41.57 60.99
CA PRO A 302 -72.51 41.10 62.11
C PRO A 302 -73.56 40.10 61.63
N VAL A 303 -73.85 39.08 62.45
CA VAL A 303 -74.76 37.97 62.10
C VAL A 303 -75.80 37.73 63.18
N ARG A 304 -76.95 37.18 62.78
CA ARG A 304 -78.09 36.90 63.68
C ARG A 304 -77.94 35.59 64.46
N ASN A 305 -77.40 34.57 63.79
CA ASN A 305 -77.17 33.24 64.33
C ASN A 305 -75.82 32.71 63.84
N PHE A 306 -75.19 31.85 64.64
CA PHE A 306 -73.88 31.23 64.37
C PHE A 306 -73.89 29.77 64.82
N LEU A 307 -73.29 28.91 64.00
CA LEU A 307 -73.02 27.50 64.30
C LEU A 307 -71.58 27.18 63.88
N GLY A 308 -70.73 26.84 64.84
CA GLY A 308 -69.37 26.37 64.58
C GLY A 308 -69.19 24.93 65.07
N VAL A 309 -68.44 24.13 64.31
CA VAL A 309 -68.13 22.72 64.62
C VAL A 309 -66.63 22.45 64.41
N PRO A 310 -65.99 21.63 65.27
CA PRO A 310 -64.59 21.30 65.11
C PRO A 310 -64.39 20.20 64.06
N LEU A 311 -63.34 20.33 63.25
CA LEU A 311 -62.83 19.25 62.42
C LEU A 311 -61.99 18.34 63.32
N ALA A 312 -62.60 17.35 63.96
CA ALA A 312 -61.90 16.48 64.91
C ALA A 312 -62.07 15.00 64.59
N SER A 313 -60.97 14.25 64.68
CA SER A 313 -60.92 12.77 64.59
C SER A 313 -60.10 12.24 65.77
N ASN A 314 -60.57 11.16 66.40
CA ASN A 314 -59.90 10.50 67.53
C ASN A 314 -59.42 11.43 68.67
N GLY A 315 -60.14 12.52 68.92
CA GLY A 315 -59.82 13.47 69.98
C GLY A 315 -58.79 14.54 69.60
N GLN A 316 -58.22 14.51 68.39
CA GLN A 316 -57.39 15.59 67.84
C GLN A 316 -58.23 16.52 66.98
N ALA A 317 -58.05 17.83 67.12
CA ALA A 317 -58.73 18.85 66.32
C ALA A 317 -57.79 19.35 65.22
N TYR A 318 -58.13 19.04 63.97
CA TYR A 318 -57.39 19.46 62.78
C TYR A 318 -57.84 20.84 62.27
N GLY A 319 -58.91 21.40 62.83
CA GLY A 319 -59.45 22.68 62.37
C GLY A 319 -60.88 22.93 62.82
N TRP A 320 -61.55 23.85 62.14
CA TRP A 320 -62.92 24.29 62.42
C TRP A 320 -63.70 24.51 61.13
N LEU A 321 -65.03 24.45 61.24
CA LEU A 321 -66.00 24.76 60.21
C LEU A 321 -67.13 25.55 60.84
N TYR A 322 -67.53 26.69 60.27
CA TYR A 322 -68.66 27.47 60.77
C TYR A 322 -69.63 27.90 59.68
N PHE A 323 -70.86 28.17 60.13
CA PHE A 323 -71.98 28.68 59.35
C PHE A 323 -72.62 29.83 60.13
N ALA A 324 -73.03 30.89 59.43
CA ALA A 324 -73.65 32.04 60.06
C ALA A 324 -74.69 32.73 59.16
N ASP A 325 -75.64 33.42 59.81
CA ASP A 325 -76.72 34.20 59.18
C ASP A 325 -77.59 33.34 58.23
N LYS A 326 -78.14 32.25 58.77
CA LYS A 326 -79.16 31.44 58.12
C LYS A 326 -80.53 32.12 58.26
N GLN A 327 -81.36 32.06 57.21
CA GLN A 327 -82.68 32.71 57.19
C GLN A 327 -83.59 32.27 58.36
N ASP A 328 -83.55 30.97 58.67
CA ASP A 328 -84.13 30.36 59.87
C ASP A 328 -83.02 30.08 60.89
N ASP A 329 -83.38 29.91 62.17
CA ASP A 329 -82.43 29.47 63.19
C ASP A 329 -81.87 28.06 62.88
N PHE A 330 -80.59 27.84 63.21
CA PHE A 330 -79.97 26.52 63.09
C PHE A 330 -80.72 25.49 63.94
N SER A 331 -81.23 24.45 63.29
CA SER A 331 -81.90 23.34 63.96
C SER A 331 -80.90 22.35 64.57
N GLU A 332 -81.36 21.48 65.47
CA GLU A 332 -80.53 20.37 65.98
C GLU A 332 -80.04 19.46 64.86
N GLU A 333 -80.82 19.35 63.78
CA GLU A 333 -80.45 18.60 62.58
C GLU A 333 -79.29 19.25 61.82
N ASP A 334 -79.28 20.58 61.68
CA ASP A 334 -78.18 21.32 61.03
C ASP A 334 -76.87 21.16 61.83
N GLU A 335 -76.94 21.26 63.16
CA GLU A 335 -75.80 21.03 64.04
C GLU A 335 -75.25 19.60 63.89
N ARG A 336 -76.15 18.60 63.88
CA ARG A 336 -75.78 17.20 63.70
C ARG A 336 -75.15 16.93 62.34
N LEU A 337 -75.72 17.48 61.26
CA LEU A 337 -75.17 17.35 59.90
C LEU A 337 -73.79 18.00 59.79
N ALA A 338 -73.62 19.21 60.33
CA ALA A 338 -72.34 19.91 60.35
C ALA A 338 -71.28 19.09 61.11
N MET A 339 -71.63 18.51 62.26
CA MET A 339 -70.74 17.64 63.02
C MET A 339 -70.35 16.36 62.26
N ILE A 340 -71.29 15.73 61.54
CA ILE A 340 -71.00 14.54 60.74
C ILE A 340 -70.03 14.86 59.61
N LEU A 341 -70.28 15.95 58.88
CA LEU A 341 -69.43 16.41 57.78
C LEU A 341 -68.02 16.75 58.28
N ALA A 342 -67.93 17.46 59.40
CA ALA A 342 -66.67 17.84 60.03
C ALA A 342 -65.84 16.63 60.48
N ALA A 343 -66.47 15.65 61.12
CA ALA A 343 -65.80 14.43 61.57
C ALA A 343 -65.31 13.57 60.38
N ARG A 344 -66.10 13.48 59.31
CA ARG A 344 -65.71 12.74 58.09
C ARG A 344 -64.56 13.38 57.36
N LEU A 345 -64.59 14.70 57.20
CA LEU A 345 -63.49 15.43 56.61
C LEU A 345 -62.20 15.24 57.43
N ALA A 346 -62.28 15.33 58.75
CA ALA A 346 -61.13 15.11 59.63
C ALA A 346 -60.50 13.72 59.43
N GLN A 347 -61.32 12.67 59.36
CA GLN A 347 -60.84 11.29 59.12
C GLN A 347 -60.18 11.12 57.75
N LEU A 348 -60.75 11.71 56.69
CA LEU A 348 -60.18 11.61 55.34
C LEU A 348 -58.89 12.42 55.21
N TYR A 349 -58.84 13.59 55.84
CA TYR A 349 -57.64 14.42 55.89
C TYR A 349 -56.50 13.71 56.63
N GLU A 350 -56.78 13.09 57.78
CA GLU A 350 -55.83 12.28 58.56
C GLU A 350 -55.27 11.13 57.70
N ASN A 351 -56.14 10.40 56.99
CA ASN A 351 -55.70 9.33 56.09
C ASN A 351 -54.80 9.86 54.95
N ALA A 352 -55.16 10.97 54.31
CA ALA A 352 -54.37 11.55 53.23
C ALA A 352 -52.95 11.95 53.69
N MET A 353 -52.82 12.46 54.92
CA MET A 353 -51.53 12.79 55.54
C MET A 353 -50.67 11.54 55.80
N PHE A 354 -51.25 10.43 56.26
CA PHE A 354 -50.50 9.18 56.47
C PHE A 354 -49.94 8.59 55.18
N TYR A 355 -50.69 8.67 54.07
CA TYR A 355 -50.21 8.19 52.78
C TYR A 355 -48.97 8.93 52.27
N ASP A 356 -48.91 10.25 52.44
CA ASP A 356 -47.74 11.06 52.04
C ASP A 356 -46.49 10.69 52.86
N LEU A 357 -46.65 10.48 54.18
CA LEU A 357 -45.56 10.09 55.07
C LEU A 357 -44.99 8.70 54.70
N ILE A 358 -45.85 7.72 54.44
CA ILE A 358 -45.44 6.36 54.05
C ILE A 358 -44.70 6.37 52.72
N GLN A 359 -45.17 7.14 51.73
CA GLN A 359 -44.52 7.27 50.43
C GLN A 359 -43.08 7.80 50.54
N ARG A 360 -42.86 8.84 51.35
CA ARG A 360 -41.53 9.41 51.57
C ARG A 360 -40.59 8.41 52.25
N HIS A 361 -41.09 7.66 53.23
CA HIS A 361 -40.28 6.67 53.94
C HIS A 361 -39.93 5.45 53.07
N ALA A 362 -40.87 5.00 52.22
CA ALA A 362 -40.64 3.92 51.27
C ALA A 362 -39.57 4.29 50.22
N ALA A 363 -39.59 5.53 49.72
CA ALA A 363 -38.59 6.02 48.78
C ALA A 363 -37.17 6.02 49.37
N HIS A 364 -37.03 6.43 50.64
CA HIS A 364 -35.73 6.44 51.33
C HIS A 364 -35.18 5.01 51.54
N LEU A 365 -36.02 4.08 52.01
CA LEU A 365 -35.64 2.68 52.21
C LEU A 365 -35.28 1.98 50.89
N GLN A 366 -35.96 2.30 49.79
CA GLN A 366 -35.63 1.75 48.47
C GLN A 366 -34.25 2.20 47.99
N LEU A 367 -33.86 3.44 48.25
CA LEU A 367 -32.55 3.98 47.88
C LEU A 367 -31.43 3.27 48.67
N GLU A 368 -31.61 3.10 49.98
CA GLU A 368 -30.63 2.44 50.85
C GLU A 368 -30.46 0.95 50.53
N VAL A 369 -31.57 0.24 50.23
CA VAL A 369 -31.51 -1.17 49.80
C VAL A 369 -30.90 -1.31 48.40
N ALA A 370 -31.14 -0.36 47.50
CA ALA A 370 -30.53 -0.36 46.16
C ALA A 370 -29.02 -0.17 46.24
N GLU A 371 -28.54 0.80 47.04
CA GLU A 371 -27.10 1.04 47.23
C GLU A 371 -26.39 -0.16 47.84
N ARG A 372 -26.98 -0.77 48.88
CA ARG A 372 -26.39 -1.95 49.52
C ARG A 372 -26.35 -3.17 48.58
N ARG A 373 -27.43 -3.44 47.84
CA ARG A 373 -27.45 -4.52 46.85
C ARG A 373 -26.46 -4.29 45.72
N GLN A 374 -26.27 -3.03 45.31
CA GLN A 374 -25.32 -2.68 44.26
C GLN A 374 -23.87 -2.89 44.73
N ALA A 375 -23.54 -2.56 45.99
CA ALA A 375 -22.22 -2.82 46.57
C ALA A 375 -21.92 -4.32 46.74
N GLU A 376 -22.87 -5.10 47.26
CA GLU A 376 -22.72 -6.55 47.44
C GLU A 376 -22.60 -7.26 46.07
N LYS A 377 -23.42 -6.85 45.09
CA LYS A 377 -23.32 -7.37 43.71
C LYS A 377 -22.00 -6.99 43.06
N ALA A 378 -21.53 -5.74 43.23
CA ALA A 378 -20.25 -5.30 42.68
C ALA A 378 -19.06 -6.06 43.28
N LEU A 379 -19.09 -6.37 44.58
CA LEU A 379 -18.05 -7.17 45.24
C LEU A 379 -18.05 -8.61 44.75
N ALA A 380 -19.22 -9.26 44.72
CA ALA A 380 -19.36 -10.63 44.20
C ALA A 380 -18.97 -10.73 42.72
N GLU A 381 -19.37 -9.75 41.90
CA GLU A 381 -18.95 -9.65 40.51
C GLU A 381 -17.43 -9.42 40.38
N SER A 382 -16.82 -8.62 41.25
CA SER A 382 -15.37 -8.39 41.24
C SER A 382 -14.58 -9.65 41.61
N GLU A 383 -14.97 -10.38 42.66
CA GLU A 383 -14.33 -11.63 43.06
C GLU A 383 -14.52 -12.75 42.03
N GLN A 384 -15.73 -12.89 41.49
CA GLN A 384 -16.01 -13.86 40.43
C GLN A 384 -15.23 -13.49 39.17
N ARG A 385 -15.14 -12.20 38.82
CA ARG A 385 -14.36 -11.71 37.68
C ARG A 385 -12.86 -11.98 37.88
N PHE A 386 -12.31 -11.78 39.08
CA PHE A 386 -10.92 -12.12 39.37
C PHE A 386 -10.66 -13.63 39.25
N ARG A 387 -11.54 -14.47 39.81
CA ARG A 387 -11.41 -15.94 39.72
C ARG A 387 -11.52 -16.42 38.27
N GLN A 388 -12.50 -15.93 37.52
CA GLN A 388 -12.68 -16.24 36.11
C GLN A 388 -11.48 -15.80 35.26
N ILE A 389 -10.89 -14.64 35.53
CA ILE A 389 -9.68 -14.18 34.85
C ILE A 389 -8.49 -15.08 35.21
N ALA A 390 -8.23 -15.33 36.50
CA ALA A 390 -7.08 -16.12 36.94
C ALA A 390 -7.13 -17.60 36.50
N GLU A 391 -8.32 -18.20 36.44
CA GLU A 391 -8.51 -19.60 36.05
C GLU A 391 -8.51 -19.82 34.52
N ASN A 392 -8.89 -18.81 33.73
CA ASN A 392 -8.90 -18.89 32.26
C ASN A 392 -7.65 -18.31 31.59
N ILE A 393 -6.75 -17.66 32.34
CA ILE A 393 -5.46 -17.22 31.82
C ILE A 393 -4.59 -18.44 31.48
N ARG A 394 -4.06 -18.44 30.25
CA ARG A 394 -3.19 -19.50 29.70
C ARG A 394 -1.77 -19.51 30.27
N ASP A 395 -1.42 -18.49 31.04
CA ASP A 395 -0.14 -18.41 31.72
C ASP A 395 -0.26 -18.91 33.15
N VAL A 396 0.86 -19.30 33.73
CA VAL A 396 0.94 -19.66 35.13
C VAL A 396 1.03 -18.37 35.95
N ILE A 397 -0.02 -18.05 36.70
CA ILE A 397 0.02 -16.96 37.69
C ILE A 397 0.55 -17.55 38.99
N PHE A 398 1.57 -16.94 39.57
CA PHE A 398 2.11 -17.34 40.86
C PHE A 398 2.16 -16.16 41.85
N LEU A 399 1.87 -16.45 43.11
CA LEU A 399 2.28 -15.62 44.24
C LEU A 399 3.27 -16.41 45.09
N ALA A 400 4.33 -15.75 45.53
CA ALA A 400 5.34 -16.34 46.40
C ALA A 400 5.69 -15.43 47.58
N ASP A 401 6.18 -16.05 48.64
CA ASP A 401 6.74 -15.39 49.80
C ASP A 401 8.15 -14.85 49.47
N PRO A 402 8.42 -13.55 49.67
CA PRO A 402 9.71 -12.96 49.31
C PRO A 402 10.89 -13.49 50.15
N VAL A 403 10.66 -13.96 51.38
CA VAL A 403 11.69 -14.33 52.36
C VAL A 403 12.04 -15.82 52.31
N ASN A 404 11.09 -16.69 52.01
CA ASN A 404 11.29 -18.14 51.95
C ASN A 404 11.14 -18.73 50.54
N ALA A 405 10.82 -17.91 49.53
CA ALA A 405 10.54 -18.33 48.15
C ALA A 405 9.43 -19.40 48.06
N LYS A 406 8.58 -19.51 49.09
CA LYS A 406 7.48 -20.46 49.13
C LYS A 406 6.34 -19.98 48.25
N THR A 407 5.85 -20.83 47.35
CA THR A 407 4.66 -20.55 46.55
C THR A 407 3.42 -20.48 47.44
N LEU A 408 2.74 -19.34 47.44
CA LEU A 408 1.52 -19.06 48.20
C LEU A 408 0.25 -19.35 47.37
N TYR A 409 0.32 -19.14 46.06
CA TYR A 409 -0.76 -19.42 45.14
C TYR A 409 -0.20 -19.70 43.75
N VAL A 410 -0.74 -20.70 43.06
CA VAL A 410 -0.63 -20.89 41.61
C VAL A 410 -1.99 -21.22 41.00
N ASN A 411 -2.28 -20.64 39.85
CA ASN A 411 -3.51 -20.97 39.13
C ASN A 411 -3.45 -22.41 38.54
N PRO A 412 -4.60 -23.04 38.20
CA PRO A 412 -4.65 -24.42 37.70
C PRO A 412 -3.78 -24.70 36.47
N ASN A 413 -3.44 -23.66 35.70
CA ASN A 413 -2.64 -23.79 34.51
C ASN A 413 -1.19 -24.26 34.78
N PHE A 414 -0.68 -24.13 36.02
CA PHE A 414 0.61 -24.71 36.44
C PHE A 414 0.69 -26.21 36.11
N GLU A 415 -0.36 -26.97 36.40
CA GLU A 415 -0.41 -28.43 36.15
C GLU A 415 -0.30 -28.74 34.65
N LYS A 416 -0.95 -27.93 33.81
CA LYS A 416 -0.92 -28.10 32.37
C LYS A 416 0.47 -27.83 31.80
N VAL A 417 1.10 -26.71 32.21
CA VAL A 417 2.39 -26.26 31.67
C VAL A 417 3.55 -27.10 32.21
N PHE A 418 3.65 -27.26 33.53
CA PHE A 418 4.77 -27.96 34.18
C PHE A 418 4.59 -29.47 34.27
N GLY A 419 3.35 -29.98 34.07
CA GLY A 419 3.06 -31.42 34.16
C GLY A 419 3.13 -32.00 35.58
N ARG A 420 3.13 -31.14 36.60
CA ARG A 420 3.24 -31.49 38.04
C ARG A 420 2.05 -30.94 38.81
N GLY A 421 1.65 -31.62 39.90
CA GLY A 421 0.52 -31.19 40.73
C GLY A 421 0.76 -29.84 41.42
N ARG A 422 -0.29 -29.01 41.59
CA ARG A 422 -0.17 -27.77 42.39
C ARG A 422 0.21 -28.06 43.85
N ASP A 423 -0.24 -29.18 44.39
CA ASP A 423 0.09 -29.59 45.76
C ASP A 423 1.60 -29.85 45.94
N GLU A 424 2.30 -30.30 44.90
CA GLU A 424 3.76 -30.52 44.92
C GLU A 424 4.54 -29.20 45.05
N VAL A 425 4.10 -28.15 44.34
CA VAL A 425 4.77 -26.84 44.40
C VAL A 425 4.42 -26.06 45.68
N TYR A 426 3.28 -26.35 46.31
CA TYR A 426 2.96 -25.82 47.65
C TYR A 426 3.74 -26.53 48.76
N ALA A 427 4.06 -27.81 48.58
CA ALA A 427 4.80 -28.62 49.53
C ALA A 427 6.32 -28.34 49.51
N ASP A 428 6.92 -28.22 48.33
CA ASP A 428 8.36 -27.96 48.17
C ASP A 428 8.62 -26.77 47.21
N PRO A 429 9.25 -25.67 47.70
CA PRO A 429 9.67 -24.54 46.87
C PRO A 429 10.63 -24.91 45.72
N LYS A 430 11.33 -26.05 45.78
CA LYS A 430 12.27 -26.51 44.73
C LYS A 430 11.60 -27.20 43.55
N THR A 431 10.31 -27.55 43.66
CA THR A 431 9.59 -28.31 42.63
C THR A 431 9.66 -27.68 41.23
N TRP A 432 9.67 -26.35 41.14
CA TRP A 432 9.75 -25.66 39.84
C TRP A 432 11.19 -25.53 39.31
N THR A 433 12.19 -25.41 40.18
CA THR A 433 13.61 -25.34 39.78
C THR A 433 14.13 -26.71 39.33
N ASP A 434 13.62 -27.79 39.93
CA ASP A 434 13.90 -29.16 39.49
C ASP A 434 13.34 -29.47 38.11
N ALA A 435 12.29 -28.76 37.67
CA ALA A 435 11.76 -28.89 36.32
C ALA A 435 12.64 -28.20 35.25
N VAL A 436 13.57 -27.32 35.62
CA VAL A 436 14.43 -26.60 34.67
C VAL A 436 15.37 -27.58 33.95
N HIS A 437 15.53 -27.39 32.63
CA HIS A 437 16.39 -28.19 31.77
C HIS A 437 17.84 -28.21 32.30
N PRO A 438 18.56 -29.36 32.25
CA PRO A 438 19.89 -29.48 32.84
C PRO A 438 20.90 -28.40 32.40
N GLU A 439 20.90 -28.05 31.12
CA GLU A 439 21.77 -26.98 30.56
C GLU A 439 21.42 -25.57 31.05
N ASP A 440 20.18 -25.33 31.49
CA ASP A 440 19.70 -24.01 31.90
C ASP A 440 19.76 -23.83 33.42
N ARG A 441 19.81 -24.92 34.20
CA ARG A 441 19.59 -24.92 35.66
C ARG A 441 20.54 -24.02 36.44
N GLU A 442 21.85 -24.12 36.18
CA GLU A 442 22.86 -23.33 36.91
C GLU A 442 22.69 -21.83 36.65
N ARG A 443 22.47 -21.45 35.39
CA ARG A 443 22.21 -20.07 34.97
C ARG A 443 20.94 -19.51 35.62
N VAL A 444 19.86 -20.29 35.59
CA VAL A 444 18.53 -19.86 36.09
C VAL A 444 18.54 -19.69 37.60
N GLU A 445 19.16 -20.60 38.34
CA GLU A 445 19.27 -20.51 39.80
C GLU A 445 20.07 -19.26 40.21
N ALA A 446 21.22 -19.03 39.58
CA ALA A 446 22.04 -17.85 39.84
C ALA A 446 21.29 -16.54 39.55
N GLN A 447 20.60 -16.47 38.40
CA GLN A 447 19.78 -15.31 38.03
C GLN A 447 18.61 -15.09 38.99
N PHE A 448 17.92 -16.16 39.39
CA PHE A 448 16.79 -16.09 40.33
C PHE A 448 17.22 -15.57 41.71
N GLN A 449 18.34 -16.07 42.26
CA GLN A 449 18.84 -15.61 43.57
C GLN A 449 19.27 -14.14 43.56
N GLU A 450 19.89 -13.67 42.47
CA GLU A 450 20.29 -12.27 42.32
C GLU A 450 19.06 -11.35 42.18
N GLN A 451 18.14 -11.71 41.29
CA GLN A 451 16.91 -10.95 41.01
C GLN A 451 15.95 -10.92 42.21
N ARG A 452 15.97 -11.95 43.05
CA ARG A 452 15.19 -12.00 44.28
C ARG A 452 15.56 -10.89 45.27
N LYS A 453 16.83 -10.46 45.33
CA LYS A 453 17.26 -9.36 46.21
C LYS A 453 16.59 -8.03 45.87
N THR A 454 16.23 -7.84 44.60
CA THR A 454 15.58 -6.61 44.09
C THR A 454 14.06 -6.75 44.01
N GLY A 455 13.52 -7.95 44.23
CA GLY A 455 12.09 -8.26 44.14
C GLY A 455 11.54 -8.37 42.71
N ARG A 456 12.35 -8.12 41.68
CA ARG A 456 11.96 -8.19 40.26
C ARG A 456 12.58 -9.39 39.57
N ILE A 457 11.74 -10.28 39.06
CA ILE A 457 12.13 -11.51 38.37
C ILE A 457 11.87 -11.33 36.87
N ASP A 458 12.83 -11.64 36.01
CA ASP A 458 12.66 -11.86 34.57
C ASP A 458 13.63 -12.95 34.12
N LEU A 459 13.08 -14.13 33.84
CA LEU A 459 13.83 -15.34 33.53
C LEU A 459 13.25 -15.99 32.27
N SER A 460 14.12 -16.48 31.41
CA SER A 460 13.76 -17.31 30.25
C SER A 460 14.56 -18.60 30.29
N PHE A 461 13.86 -19.74 30.26
CA PHE A 461 14.47 -21.05 30.45
C PHE A 461 13.60 -22.18 29.88
N ARG A 462 14.24 -23.30 29.60
CA ARG A 462 13.55 -24.54 29.26
C ARG A 462 13.19 -25.31 30.53
N ILE A 463 12.03 -25.94 30.51
CA ILE A 463 11.65 -26.97 31.48
C ILE A 463 11.53 -28.32 30.78
N VAL A 464 11.75 -29.39 31.53
CA VAL A 464 11.50 -30.78 31.12
C VAL A 464 10.33 -31.30 31.93
N ARG A 465 9.23 -31.62 31.26
CA ARG A 465 8.04 -32.20 31.88
C ARG A 465 8.30 -33.68 32.24
N PRO A 466 7.51 -34.28 33.16
CA PRO A 466 7.65 -35.70 33.51
C PRO A 466 7.49 -36.67 32.32
N ASP A 467 6.78 -36.25 31.26
CA ASP A 467 6.63 -37.01 30.01
C ASP A 467 7.84 -36.88 29.05
N GLY A 468 8.88 -36.14 29.45
CA GLY A 468 10.07 -35.87 28.66
C GLY A 468 9.95 -34.70 27.67
N ALA A 469 8.77 -34.06 27.56
CA ALA A 469 8.60 -32.92 26.66
C ALA A 469 9.32 -31.67 27.19
N VAL A 470 10.04 -30.98 26.30
CA VAL A 470 10.70 -29.71 26.62
C VAL A 470 9.77 -28.55 26.32
N ARG A 471 9.62 -27.61 27.26
CA ARG A 471 8.84 -26.37 27.09
C ARG A 471 9.69 -25.15 27.41
N TRP A 472 9.51 -24.06 26.68
CA TRP A 472 10.13 -22.77 26.95
C TRP A 472 9.23 -21.91 27.82
N ILE A 473 9.76 -21.50 28.97
CA ILE A 473 9.05 -20.68 29.95
C ILE A 473 9.71 -19.30 30.03
N ARG A 474 8.88 -18.26 30.02
CA ARG A 474 9.28 -16.91 30.40
C ARG A 474 8.58 -16.51 31.69
N ALA A 475 9.32 -16.43 32.78
CA ALA A 475 8.80 -16.06 34.10
C ALA A 475 9.14 -14.60 34.43
N ARG A 476 8.13 -13.79 34.73
CA ARG A 476 8.26 -12.40 35.19
C ARG A 476 7.58 -12.22 36.52
N GLY A 477 8.23 -11.57 37.48
CA GLY A 477 7.69 -11.32 38.82
C GLY A 477 8.02 -9.92 39.32
N PHE A 478 7.13 -9.35 40.12
CA PHE A 478 7.28 -8.04 40.74
C PHE A 478 6.89 -8.08 42.22
N PRO A 479 7.48 -7.23 43.07
CA PRO A 479 7.17 -7.20 44.48
C PRO A 479 5.84 -6.46 44.72
N ILE A 480 5.05 -6.95 45.67
CA ILE A 480 3.91 -6.25 46.25
C ILE A 480 4.34 -5.74 47.62
N GLU A 481 4.29 -4.43 47.77
CA GLU A 481 4.72 -3.70 48.97
C GLU A 481 3.54 -3.46 49.92
N ASP A 482 3.84 -3.43 51.21
CA ASP A 482 2.90 -2.99 52.24
C ASP A 482 2.88 -1.45 52.35
N ALA A 483 2.03 -0.91 53.24
CA ALA A 483 1.92 0.54 53.44
C ALA A 483 3.22 1.21 53.96
N ALA A 484 4.20 0.42 54.42
CA ALA A 484 5.52 0.89 54.86
C ALA A 484 6.60 0.75 53.75
N GLY A 485 6.21 0.36 52.52
CA GLY A 485 7.11 0.17 51.39
C GLY A 485 7.93 -1.11 51.46
N LYS A 486 7.58 -2.06 52.35
CA LYS A 486 8.30 -3.33 52.47
C LYS A 486 7.61 -4.41 51.62
N PRO A 487 8.35 -5.14 50.77
CA PRO A 487 7.78 -6.21 49.96
C PRO A 487 7.31 -7.36 50.86
N TYR A 488 6.01 -7.68 50.83
CA TYR A 488 5.42 -8.78 51.61
C TYR A 488 4.96 -9.95 50.74
N ARG A 489 4.85 -9.76 49.41
CA ARG A 489 4.57 -10.81 48.42
C ARG A 489 5.33 -10.54 47.12
N ILE A 490 5.56 -11.58 46.33
CA ILE A 490 5.97 -11.47 44.92
C ILE A 490 4.84 -12.03 44.08
N ALA A 491 4.32 -11.24 43.14
CA ALA A 491 3.34 -11.70 42.16
C ALA A 491 4.01 -11.77 40.79
N GLY A 492 3.71 -12.82 40.04
CA GLY A 492 4.31 -13.01 38.73
C GLY A 492 3.52 -13.92 37.81
N VAL A 493 3.97 -13.95 36.56
CA VAL A 493 3.43 -14.73 35.47
C VAL A 493 4.54 -15.54 34.82
N ALA A 494 4.29 -16.82 34.56
CA ALA A 494 5.15 -17.68 33.78
C ALA A 494 4.40 -18.14 32.51
N GLU A 495 4.83 -17.62 31.37
CA GLU A 495 4.24 -17.84 30.06
C GLU A 495 4.92 -19.03 29.36
N ASP A 496 4.13 -19.95 28.80
CA ASP A 496 4.63 -21.00 27.90
C ASP A 496 4.79 -20.40 26.50
N VAL A 497 6.01 -20.02 26.16
CA VAL A 497 6.35 -19.43 24.86
C VAL A 497 6.76 -20.48 23.83
N THR A 498 6.59 -21.77 24.10
CA THR A 498 7.05 -22.86 23.22
C THR A 498 6.41 -22.78 21.84
N GLU A 499 5.09 -22.71 21.77
CA GLU A 499 4.37 -22.67 20.49
C GLU A 499 4.65 -21.37 19.73
N SER A 500 4.66 -20.23 20.42
CA SER A 500 4.96 -18.94 19.80
C SER A 500 6.38 -18.90 19.23
N ARG A 501 7.38 -19.43 19.94
CA ARG A 501 8.76 -19.54 19.46
C ARG A 501 8.87 -20.45 18.24
N LEU A 502 8.26 -21.64 18.28
CA LEU A 502 8.27 -22.58 17.15
C LEU A 502 7.53 -22.01 15.92
N GLN A 503 6.41 -21.31 16.13
CA GLN A 503 5.68 -20.62 15.07
C GLN A 503 6.48 -19.44 14.51
N GLN A 504 7.15 -18.65 15.35
CA GLN A 504 8.02 -17.54 14.92
C GLN A 504 9.21 -18.04 14.11
N GLU A 505 9.85 -19.13 14.53
CA GLU A 505 10.93 -19.77 13.77
C GLU A 505 10.43 -20.32 12.44
N LYS A 506 9.24 -20.97 12.41
CA LYS A 506 8.61 -21.44 11.17
C LYS A 506 8.25 -20.28 10.24
N ILE A 507 7.65 -19.21 10.76
CA ILE A 507 7.31 -18.00 9.99
C ILE A 507 8.58 -17.35 9.46
N ALA A 508 9.63 -17.21 10.27
CA ALA A 508 10.90 -16.65 9.84
C ALA A 508 11.52 -17.49 8.71
N ARG A 509 11.47 -18.82 8.80
CA ARG A 509 11.94 -19.73 7.74
C ARG A 509 11.12 -19.57 6.45
N LEU A 510 9.79 -19.60 6.54
CA LEU A 510 8.92 -19.43 5.37
C LEU A 510 9.09 -18.05 4.73
N SER A 511 9.17 -16.99 5.53
CA SER A 511 9.42 -15.63 5.04
C SER A 511 10.76 -15.51 4.31
N ARG A 512 11.82 -16.19 4.77
CA ARG A 512 13.09 -16.25 4.04
C ARG A 512 12.93 -16.94 2.68
N ILE A 513 12.22 -18.07 2.62
CA ILE A 513 11.98 -18.80 1.36
C ILE A 513 11.11 -17.96 0.41
N TYR A 514 10.07 -17.28 0.91
CA TYR A 514 9.27 -16.34 0.12
C TYR A 514 10.09 -15.17 -0.44
N ALA A 515 11.02 -14.62 0.34
CA ALA A 515 11.92 -13.57 -0.12
C ALA A 515 12.87 -14.09 -1.22
N VAL A 516 13.35 -15.34 -1.11
CA VAL A 516 14.12 -16.01 -2.17
C VAL A 516 13.30 -16.17 -3.44
N LEU A 517 12.07 -16.70 -3.34
CA LEU A 517 11.15 -16.86 -4.47
C LEU A 517 10.87 -15.52 -5.15
N SER A 518 10.49 -14.49 -4.40
CA SER A 518 10.22 -13.15 -4.92
C SER A 518 11.45 -12.50 -5.56
N GLY A 519 12.63 -12.65 -4.94
CA GLY A 519 13.89 -12.14 -5.46
C GLY A 519 14.27 -12.81 -6.79
N ILE A 520 14.13 -14.13 -6.87
CA ILE A 520 14.41 -14.88 -8.11
C ILE A 520 13.38 -14.54 -9.19
N ASN A 521 12.10 -14.46 -8.87
CA ASN A 521 11.06 -14.06 -9.83
C ASN A 521 11.28 -12.64 -10.37
N SER A 522 11.71 -11.71 -9.53
CA SER A 522 12.10 -10.36 -9.96
C SER A 522 13.36 -10.37 -10.85
N THR A 523 14.27 -11.31 -10.61
CA THR A 523 15.49 -11.50 -11.41
C THR A 523 15.15 -12.09 -12.78
N ILE A 524 14.24 -13.08 -12.84
CA ILE A 524 13.77 -13.71 -14.07
C ILE A 524 13.23 -12.67 -15.06
N VAL A 525 12.50 -11.65 -14.57
CA VAL A 525 11.96 -10.58 -15.43
C VAL A 525 13.04 -9.67 -16.02
N ARG A 526 14.23 -9.58 -15.39
CA ARG A 526 15.28 -8.63 -15.77
C ARG A 526 16.44 -9.28 -16.51
N VAL A 527 16.72 -10.54 -16.21
CA VAL A 527 17.87 -11.28 -16.72
C VAL A 527 17.44 -12.11 -17.92
N HIS A 528 18.05 -11.84 -19.07
CA HIS A 528 17.75 -12.51 -20.33
C HIS A 528 18.82 -13.55 -20.69
N GLU A 529 19.90 -13.66 -19.90
CA GLU A 529 20.94 -14.67 -20.10
C GLU A 529 20.85 -15.79 -19.06
N ARG A 530 20.85 -17.03 -19.53
CA ARG A 530 20.75 -18.23 -18.68
C ARG A 530 21.81 -18.29 -17.57
N ASN A 531 23.08 -18.03 -17.87
CA ASN A 531 24.16 -18.21 -16.89
C ASN A 531 24.12 -17.13 -15.80
N GLU A 532 23.68 -15.92 -16.15
CA GLU A 532 23.45 -14.84 -15.20
C GLU A 532 22.29 -15.19 -14.26
N LEU A 533 21.18 -15.70 -14.80
CA LEU A 533 20.03 -16.13 -14.00
C LEU A 533 20.43 -17.17 -12.95
N PHE A 534 21.25 -18.16 -13.32
CA PHE A 534 21.72 -19.18 -12.38
C PHE A 534 22.63 -18.63 -11.28
N ARG A 535 23.54 -17.70 -11.62
CA ARG A 535 24.42 -17.06 -10.64
C ARG A 535 23.62 -16.24 -9.65
N GLU A 536 22.67 -15.44 -10.13
CA GLU A 536 21.81 -14.64 -9.27
C GLU A 536 20.86 -15.50 -8.43
N ALA A 537 20.30 -16.59 -8.97
CA ALA A 537 19.50 -17.52 -8.17
C ALA A 537 20.30 -18.15 -7.02
N CYS A 538 21.54 -18.58 -7.27
CA CYS A 538 22.42 -19.08 -6.21
C CYS A 538 22.78 -17.99 -5.19
N ARG A 539 23.05 -16.77 -5.67
CA ARG A 539 23.35 -15.61 -4.80
C ARG A 539 22.19 -15.28 -3.88
N ILE A 540 20.97 -15.18 -4.42
CA ILE A 540 19.75 -14.89 -3.68
C ILE A 540 19.47 -15.99 -2.65
N GLY A 541 19.63 -17.26 -3.03
CA GLY A 541 19.47 -18.39 -2.11
C GLY A 541 20.40 -18.28 -0.88
N VAL A 542 21.66 -17.90 -1.06
CA VAL A 542 22.60 -17.75 0.06
C VAL A 542 22.40 -16.44 0.81
N ASP A 543 22.42 -15.31 0.11
CA ASP A 543 22.46 -13.96 0.71
C ASP A 543 21.11 -13.60 1.37
N ILE A 544 19.99 -14.03 0.80
CA ILE A 544 18.63 -13.75 1.31
C ILE A 544 18.05 -14.96 2.04
N GLY A 545 18.18 -16.15 1.45
CA GLY A 545 17.64 -17.39 2.02
C GLY A 545 18.40 -17.91 3.23
N GLY A 546 19.67 -17.50 3.39
CA GLY A 546 20.53 -17.95 4.47
C GLY A 546 20.99 -19.40 4.32
N PHE A 547 20.87 -19.99 3.12
CA PHE A 547 21.33 -21.36 2.87
C PHE A 547 22.87 -21.41 2.87
N PRO A 548 23.51 -22.30 3.67
CA PRO A 548 24.97 -22.44 3.68
C PRO A 548 25.61 -22.79 2.33
N LEU A 549 24.86 -23.44 1.43
CA LEU A 549 25.30 -23.80 0.08
C LEU A 549 24.12 -23.94 -0.87
N VAL A 550 24.19 -23.25 -2.02
CA VAL A 550 23.27 -23.40 -3.14
C VAL A 550 24.06 -23.58 -4.42
N TRP A 551 23.67 -24.55 -5.25
CA TRP A 551 24.27 -24.73 -6.59
C TRP A 551 23.25 -25.17 -7.62
N ILE A 552 23.51 -24.82 -8.89
CA ILE A 552 22.72 -25.22 -10.05
C ILE A 552 23.65 -25.91 -11.06
N GLY A 553 23.24 -27.09 -11.49
CA GLY A 553 23.93 -27.86 -12.53
C GLY A 553 23.04 -28.16 -13.74
N ILE A 554 23.65 -28.18 -14.93
CA ILE A 554 22.99 -28.56 -16.19
C ILE A 554 23.32 -30.02 -16.51
N LEU A 555 22.34 -30.76 -17.01
CA LEU A 555 22.56 -32.12 -17.52
C LEU A 555 23.12 -32.09 -18.95
N ASP A 556 24.37 -32.55 -19.13
CA ASP A 556 24.89 -32.92 -20.45
C ASP A 556 24.36 -34.32 -20.81
N ARG A 557 23.44 -34.37 -21.77
CA ARG A 557 22.80 -35.61 -22.22
C ARG A 557 23.72 -36.55 -23.00
N ARG A 558 24.77 -36.03 -23.63
CA ARG A 558 25.72 -36.88 -24.38
C ARG A 558 26.65 -37.59 -23.42
N ALA A 559 27.12 -36.87 -22.41
CA ALA A 559 27.98 -37.43 -21.37
C ALA A 559 27.18 -38.13 -20.25
N MET A 560 25.86 -37.92 -20.18
CA MET A 560 25.00 -38.31 -19.06
C MET A 560 25.57 -37.84 -17.71
N GLN A 561 26.04 -36.59 -17.68
CA GLN A 561 26.69 -35.98 -16.52
C GLN A 561 26.03 -34.66 -16.17
N VAL A 562 25.86 -34.39 -14.88
CA VAL A 562 25.52 -33.04 -14.42
C VAL A 562 26.81 -32.23 -14.36
N ARG A 563 26.80 -31.00 -14.86
CA ARG A 563 27.93 -30.06 -14.75
C ARG A 563 27.47 -28.84 -13.99
N THR A 564 28.19 -28.43 -12.95
CA THR A 564 27.82 -27.22 -12.22
C THR A 564 28.09 -25.99 -13.06
N ILE A 565 27.12 -25.09 -13.14
CA ILE A 565 27.24 -23.82 -13.85
C ILE A 565 27.30 -22.64 -12.88
N ALA A 566 26.62 -22.75 -11.74
CA ALA A 566 26.64 -21.72 -10.71
C ALA A 566 26.63 -22.36 -9.32
N SER A 567 27.36 -21.75 -8.39
CA SER A 567 27.31 -22.11 -6.97
C SER A 567 27.66 -20.92 -6.09
N LYS A 568 27.17 -20.94 -4.84
CA LYS A 568 27.47 -19.94 -3.81
C LYS A 568 27.38 -20.61 -2.44
N GLY A 569 28.29 -20.29 -1.52
CA GLY A 569 28.29 -20.80 -0.14
C GLY A 569 29.56 -21.56 0.25
N SER A 570 29.45 -22.46 1.23
CA SER A 570 30.56 -23.10 1.95
C SER A 570 31.47 -23.94 1.03
N THR A 571 32.62 -23.33 0.69
CA THR A 571 33.70 -23.74 -0.24
C THR A 571 33.31 -24.20 -1.66
N PRO A 572 33.66 -23.42 -2.71
CA PRO A 572 33.51 -23.82 -4.12
C PRO A 572 34.14 -25.18 -4.46
N ARG A 573 35.20 -25.55 -3.74
CA ARG A 573 36.01 -26.75 -3.97
C ARG A 573 35.24 -28.07 -3.76
N TYR A 574 34.19 -28.09 -2.93
CA TYR A 574 33.31 -29.27 -2.80
C TYR A 574 32.41 -29.45 -4.02
N VAL A 575 31.79 -28.36 -4.49
CA VAL A 575 30.89 -28.38 -5.64
C VAL A 575 31.63 -28.74 -6.93
N GLU A 576 32.83 -28.18 -7.13
CA GLU A 576 33.72 -28.53 -8.25
C GLU A 576 34.19 -29.99 -8.21
N MET A 577 34.37 -30.57 -7.02
CA MET A 577 34.76 -31.99 -6.86
C MET A 577 33.62 -32.98 -7.10
N VAL A 578 32.41 -32.64 -6.66
CA VAL A 578 31.28 -33.58 -6.61
C VAL A 578 30.38 -33.46 -7.84
N ALA A 579 30.07 -32.25 -8.29
CA ALA A 579 29.10 -32.05 -9.35
C ALA A 579 29.64 -32.37 -10.74
N ASP A 580 30.87 -32.00 -11.08
CA ASP A 580 31.44 -32.28 -12.41
C ASP A 580 31.79 -33.76 -12.65
N ARG A 581 31.63 -34.61 -11.61
CA ARG A 581 31.84 -36.06 -11.67
C ARG A 581 30.54 -36.86 -11.52
N LEU A 582 29.40 -36.18 -11.50
CA LEU A 582 28.09 -36.75 -11.17
C LEU A 582 27.46 -37.38 -12.43
N PHE A 583 27.78 -38.65 -12.66
CA PHE A 583 27.19 -39.46 -13.74
C PHE A 583 25.74 -39.87 -13.41
N VAL A 584 24.86 -39.91 -14.41
CA VAL A 584 23.41 -40.14 -14.23
C VAL A 584 22.91 -41.39 -14.97
N GLY A 585 23.80 -42.17 -15.61
CA GLY A 585 23.44 -43.42 -16.28
C GLY A 585 23.10 -44.60 -15.35
N GLU A 586 22.66 -45.72 -15.94
CA GLU A 586 22.37 -46.96 -15.23
C GLU A 586 23.63 -47.48 -14.51
N GLY A 587 23.52 -47.74 -13.20
CA GLY A 587 24.65 -48.17 -12.36
C GLY A 587 25.42 -47.05 -11.65
N SER A 588 25.05 -45.77 -11.82
CA SER A 588 25.68 -44.67 -11.08
C SER A 588 25.39 -44.73 -9.57
N ALA A 589 26.44 -44.56 -8.76
CA ALA A 589 26.39 -44.55 -7.29
C ALA A 589 25.27 -43.62 -6.77
N ALA A 590 24.62 -44.07 -5.70
CA ALA A 590 23.44 -43.50 -5.07
C ALA A 590 23.64 -42.06 -4.56
N SER A 591 23.78 -41.06 -5.43
CA SER A 591 23.76 -39.65 -5.05
C SER A 591 22.36 -39.08 -5.21
N ALA A 592 21.98 -38.23 -4.27
CA ALA A 592 20.65 -37.64 -4.21
C ALA A 592 20.32 -36.76 -5.43
N ALA A 593 21.33 -36.09 -6.03
CA ALA A 593 21.17 -35.32 -7.28
C ALA A 593 20.92 -36.22 -8.51
N ALA A 594 21.64 -37.33 -8.67
CA ALA A 594 21.39 -38.27 -9.76
C ALA A 594 20.00 -38.90 -9.67
N ARG A 595 19.53 -39.17 -8.45
CA ARG A 595 18.18 -39.67 -8.19
C ARG A 595 17.11 -38.66 -8.59
N ALA A 596 17.29 -37.37 -8.26
CA ALA A 596 16.35 -36.31 -8.66
C ALA A 596 16.20 -36.20 -10.19
N VAL A 597 17.30 -36.35 -10.94
CA VAL A 597 17.26 -36.35 -12.41
C VAL A 597 16.55 -37.59 -12.96
N ARG A 598 16.89 -38.80 -12.46
CA ARG A 598 16.31 -40.05 -12.96
C ARG A 598 14.82 -40.17 -12.65
N GLU A 599 14.43 -39.87 -11.41
CA GLU A 599 13.04 -39.99 -10.96
C GLU A 599 12.17 -38.80 -11.40
N ARG A 600 12.80 -37.71 -11.87
CA ARG A 600 12.13 -36.45 -12.26
C ARG A 600 11.29 -35.88 -11.13
N LYS A 601 11.72 -36.08 -9.88
CA LYS A 601 11.05 -35.66 -8.66
C LYS A 601 12.03 -35.04 -7.67
N PRO A 602 11.59 -34.10 -6.82
CA PRO A 602 12.39 -33.61 -5.71
C PRO A 602 12.88 -34.73 -4.81
N VAL A 603 14.15 -34.69 -4.40
CA VAL A 603 14.75 -35.62 -3.43
C VAL A 603 15.18 -34.84 -2.20
N ILE A 604 14.76 -35.31 -1.02
CA ILE A 604 15.00 -34.65 0.25
C ILE A 604 15.79 -35.60 1.15
N VAL A 605 16.87 -35.10 1.75
CA VAL A 605 17.60 -35.77 2.82
C VAL A 605 17.53 -34.85 4.02
N ASN A 606 16.58 -35.13 4.92
CA ASN A 606 16.30 -34.25 6.06
C ASN A 606 17.30 -34.43 7.22
N ASP A 607 18.05 -35.52 7.26
CA ASP A 607 19.13 -35.70 8.23
C ASP A 607 20.27 -36.48 7.58
N VAL A 608 21.32 -35.76 7.18
CA VAL A 608 22.50 -36.33 6.50
C VAL A 608 23.23 -37.35 7.38
N GLU A 609 23.15 -37.21 8.71
CA GLU A 609 23.81 -38.12 9.65
C GLU A 609 23.02 -39.43 9.81
N ARG A 610 21.69 -39.37 9.76
CA ARG A 610 20.80 -40.53 9.97
C ARG A 610 20.44 -41.30 8.70
N GLU A 611 20.74 -40.76 7.52
CA GLU A 611 20.57 -41.45 6.23
C GLU A 611 21.92 -41.77 5.54
N PRO A 612 22.83 -42.54 6.17
CA PRO A 612 24.07 -42.95 5.53
C PRO A 612 23.78 -43.92 4.37
N GLY A 613 24.07 -43.50 3.14
CA GLY A 613 23.98 -44.32 1.94
C GLY A 613 23.32 -43.66 0.71
N LEU A 614 22.63 -42.53 0.91
CA LEU A 614 21.98 -41.77 -0.17
C LEU A 614 22.86 -40.66 -0.78
N ASP A 615 24.03 -40.43 -0.18
CA ASP A 615 25.06 -39.57 -0.72
C ASP A 615 26.45 -40.15 -0.35
N PRO A 616 27.30 -40.53 -1.32
CA PRO A 616 28.66 -40.99 -1.04
C PRO A 616 29.54 -39.92 -0.38
N TYR A 617 29.08 -38.66 -0.32
CA TYR A 617 29.77 -37.53 0.28
C TYR A 617 29.13 -37.01 1.58
N ALA A 618 28.22 -37.76 2.21
CA ALA A 618 27.52 -37.37 3.44
C ALA A 618 28.48 -36.87 4.55
N GLN A 619 29.62 -37.53 4.76
CA GLN A 619 30.59 -37.12 5.77
C GLN A 619 31.23 -35.76 5.46
N LYS A 620 31.41 -35.43 4.17
CA LYS A 620 31.94 -34.13 3.74
C LYS A 620 30.90 -33.02 3.90
N LEU A 621 29.63 -33.32 3.69
CA LEU A 621 28.52 -32.39 3.98
C LEU A 621 28.48 -32.03 5.47
N LEU A 622 28.63 -33.03 6.35
CA LEU A 622 28.68 -32.82 7.81
C LEU A 622 29.89 -31.96 8.23
N GLU A 623 31.07 -32.17 7.64
CA GLU A 623 32.25 -31.31 7.87
C GLU A 623 32.03 -29.84 7.46
N LEU A 624 31.16 -29.59 6.48
CA LEU A 624 30.79 -28.26 6.02
C LEU A 624 29.63 -27.65 6.84
N GLY A 625 29.18 -28.33 7.90
CA GLY A 625 28.06 -27.90 8.74
C GLY A 625 26.69 -28.08 8.09
N ILE A 626 26.59 -28.85 7.02
CA ILE A 626 25.33 -29.16 6.34
C ILE A 626 24.68 -30.37 7.02
N ARG A 627 23.44 -30.20 7.46
CA ARG A 627 22.67 -31.22 8.19
C ARG A 627 21.47 -31.75 7.39
N SER A 628 21.00 -31.00 6.39
CA SER A 628 19.95 -31.44 5.47
C SER A 628 20.12 -30.85 4.06
N GLN A 629 19.55 -31.51 3.05
CA GLN A 629 19.61 -31.08 1.64
C GLN A 629 18.33 -31.39 0.87
N ALA A 630 17.99 -30.52 -0.10
CA ALA A 630 16.90 -30.68 -1.05
C ALA A 630 17.40 -30.48 -2.48
N LEU A 631 17.19 -31.50 -3.33
CA LEU A 631 17.57 -31.48 -4.75
C LEU A 631 16.31 -31.42 -5.61
N MET A 632 16.21 -30.34 -6.40
CA MET A 632 15.06 -30.00 -7.21
C MET A 632 15.39 -30.18 -8.70
N PRO A 633 14.70 -31.06 -9.45
CA PRO A 633 14.89 -31.15 -10.88
C PRO A 633 14.30 -29.92 -11.57
N LEU A 634 15.07 -29.31 -12.48
CA LEU A 634 14.59 -28.22 -13.34
C LEU A 634 13.97 -28.83 -14.60
N LEU A 635 12.63 -28.83 -14.66
CA LEU A 635 11.86 -29.50 -15.70
C LEU A 635 11.45 -28.53 -16.81
N VAL A 636 11.99 -28.72 -18.01
CA VAL A 636 11.59 -27.99 -19.22
C VAL A 636 10.75 -28.93 -20.09
N GLY A 637 9.43 -28.73 -20.08
CA GLY A 637 8.48 -29.68 -20.68
C GLY A 637 8.47 -31.01 -19.93
N SER A 638 8.70 -32.12 -20.64
CA SER A 638 8.79 -33.47 -20.05
C SER A 638 10.20 -33.89 -19.64
N GLU A 639 11.18 -32.99 -19.80
CA GLU A 639 12.59 -33.32 -19.73
C GLU A 639 13.31 -32.57 -18.61
N VAL A 640 14.30 -33.21 -17.98
CA VAL A 640 15.15 -32.58 -16.96
C VAL A 640 16.27 -31.81 -17.65
N ALA A 641 16.28 -30.50 -17.50
CA ALA A 641 17.33 -29.61 -18.02
C ALA A 641 18.52 -29.51 -17.05
N GLY A 642 18.27 -29.67 -15.74
CA GLY A 642 19.27 -29.53 -14.71
C GLY A 642 18.76 -29.84 -13.31
N VAL A 643 19.56 -29.52 -12.30
CA VAL A 643 19.25 -29.69 -10.87
C VAL A 643 19.60 -28.42 -10.12
N LEU A 644 18.69 -27.95 -9.27
CA LEU A 644 18.92 -26.95 -8.24
C LEU A 644 19.08 -27.66 -6.90
N ALA A 645 20.17 -27.40 -6.19
CA ALA A 645 20.48 -28.01 -4.90
C ALA A 645 20.55 -26.95 -3.80
N LEU A 646 19.77 -27.15 -2.73
CA LEU A 646 19.78 -26.30 -1.54
C LEU A 646 20.20 -27.12 -0.33
N HIS A 647 21.06 -26.56 0.51
CA HIS A 647 21.59 -27.20 1.72
C HIS A 647 21.29 -26.32 2.92
N ALA A 648 20.93 -26.92 4.05
CA ALA A 648 20.63 -26.22 5.30
C ALA A 648 21.50 -26.73 6.46
N ALA A 649 21.76 -25.86 7.44
CA ALA A 649 22.57 -26.18 8.61
C ALA A 649 21.78 -26.93 9.68
N GLU A 650 20.44 -26.93 9.62
CA GLU A 650 19.59 -27.68 10.53
C GLU A 650 19.13 -29.03 9.94
N ALA A 651 18.98 -30.04 10.79
CA ALA A 651 18.28 -31.27 10.42
C ALA A 651 16.76 -31.02 10.42
N GLY A 652 16.02 -31.70 9.55
CA GLY A 652 14.57 -31.54 9.40
C GLY A 652 14.14 -30.19 8.83
N PHE A 653 15.03 -29.49 8.10
CA PHE A 653 14.72 -28.17 7.57
C PHE A 653 13.65 -28.22 6.46
N PHE A 654 13.72 -29.22 5.58
CA PHE A 654 12.92 -29.31 4.36
C PHE A 654 11.64 -30.11 4.61
N THR A 655 10.62 -29.42 5.14
CA THR A 655 9.30 -29.98 5.44
C THR A 655 8.20 -29.44 4.52
N GLY A 656 6.98 -29.95 4.63
CA GLY A 656 5.93 -29.86 3.60
C GLY A 656 5.65 -28.47 3.00
N ASP A 657 5.58 -27.42 3.81
CA ASP A 657 5.27 -26.06 3.33
C ASP A 657 6.48 -25.43 2.62
N GLU A 658 7.69 -25.62 3.16
CA GLU A 658 8.94 -25.17 2.56
C GLU A 658 9.17 -25.83 1.19
N MET A 659 8.87 -27.12 1.08
CA MET A 659 9.03 -27.88 -0.16
C MET A 659 8.10 -27.43 -1.28
N LYS A 660 6.87 -27.00 -0.96
CA LYS A 660 5.95 -26.45 -1.97
C LYS A 660 6.53 -25.18 -2.60
N LEU A 661 7.04 -24.27 -1.78
CA LEU A 661 7.64 -23.01 -2.24
C LEU A 661 8.94 -23.25 -3.01
N LEU A 662 9.77 -24.20 -2.58
CA LEU A 662 10.99 -24.56 -3.31
C LEU A 662 10.68 -25.26 -4.64
N ALA A 663 9.59 -26.02 -4.73
CA ALA A 663 9.12 -26.62 -5.98
C ALA A 663 8.59 -25.56 -6.96
N GLU A 664 7.85 -24.57 -6.45
CA GLU A 664 7.43 -23.40 -7.22
C GLU A 664 8.64 -22.64 -7.76
N LEU A 665 9.64 -22.37 -6.90
CA LEU A 665 10.88 -21.72 -7.30
C LEU A 665 11.62 -22.48 -8.42
N ALA A 666 11.75 -23.80 -8.28
CA ALA A 666 12.38 -24.63 -9.32
C ALA A 666 11.57 -24.62 -10.63
N GLY A 667 10.24 -24.55 -10.53
CA GLY A 667 9.32 -24.39 -11.66
C GLY A 667 9.50 -23.05 -12.37
N ASP A 668 9.59 -21.94 -11.63
CA ASP A 668 9.77 -20.60 -12.17
C ASP A 668 11.12 -20.45 -12.88
N ILE A 669 12.20 -20.98 -12.29
CA ILE A 669 13.51 -21.04 -12.96
C ILE A 669 13.42 -21.88 -14.23
N ALA A 670 12.78 -23.06 -14.18
CA ALA A 670 12.65 -23.91 -15.36
C ALA A 670 11.79 -23.27 -16.47
N PHE A 671 10.73 -22.54 -16.11
CA PHE A 671 9.91 -21.77 -17.04
C PHE A 671 10.72 -20.64 -17.70
N ALA A 672 11.50 -19.90 -16.92
CA ALA A 672 12.40 -18.86 -17.43
C ALA A 672 13.43 -19.45 -18.41
N LEU A 673 13.97 -20.63 -18.13
CA LEU A 673 14.87 -21.33 -19.05
C LEU A 673 14.21 -21.69 -20.38
N ASP A 674 12.98 -22.20 -20.34
CA ASP A 674 12.22 -22.51 -21.55
C ASP A 674 11.92 -21.23 -22.35
N HIS A 675 11.60 -20.13 -21.67
CA HIS A 675 11.35 -18.84 -22.30
C HIS A 675 12.61 -18.28 -22.96
N ILE A 676 13.74 -18.21 -22.25
CA ILE A 676 15.02 -17.73 -22.80
C ILE A 676 15.44 -18.56 -24.01
N VAL A 677 15.33 -19.90 -23.95
CA VAL A 677 15.66 -20.78 -25.08
C VAL A 677 14.70 -20.58 -26.27
N LYS A 678 13.41 -20.38 -26.00
CA LYS A 678 12.41 -20.10 -27.05
C LYS A 678 12.57 -18.71 -27.65
N GLU A 679 12.86 -17.71 -26.85
CA GLU A 679 13.07 -16.33 -27.26
C GLU A 679 14.36 -16.20 -28.05
N GLU A 680 15.46 -16.84 -27.64
CA GLU A 680 16.68 -16.94 -28.44
C GLU A 680 16.41 -17.58 -29.81
N LYS A 681 15.57 -18.62 -29.85
CA LYS A 681 15.22 -19.32 -31.10
C LYS A 681 14.23 -18.54 -31.98
N LEU A 682 13.27 -17.85 -31.37
CA LEU A 682 12.30 -16.99 -32.05
C LEU A 682 12.99 -15.73 -32.59
N ASN A 683 13.84 -15.07 -31.80
CA ASN A 683 14.68 -13.97 -32.25
C ASN A 683 15.63 -14.44 -33.35
N TYR A 684 16.24 -15.62 -33.21
CA TYR A 684 17.08 -16.17 -34.28
C TYR A 684 16.30 -16.37 -35.60
N LEU A 685 15.08 -16.94 -35.56
CA LEU A 685 14.25 -17.14 -36.75
C LEU A 685 13.62 -15.83 -37.29
N ALA A 686 13.35 -14.87 -36.42
CA ALA A 686 12.79 -13.56 -36.78
C ALA A 686 13.82 -12.64 -37.44
N TYR A 687 15.11 -12.85 -37.14
CA TYR A 687 16.18 -11.95 -37.56
C TYR A 687 17.23 -12.58 -38.49
N TYR A 688 17.34 -13.91 -38.58
CA TYR A 688 18.35 -14.59 -39.41
C TYR A 688 17.73 -15.53 -40.47
N ASP A 689 18.40 -15.67 -41.60
CA ASP A 689 18.05 -16.61 -42.67
C ASP A 689 18.43 -18.04 -42.27
N SER A 690 17.44 -18.92 -42.18
CA SER A 690 17.63 -20.31 -41.71
C SER A 690 18.57 -21.17 -42.56
N LEU A 691 18.83 -20.78 -43.82
CA LEU A 691 19.70 -21.54 -44.71
C LEU A 691 21.17 -21.12 -44.61
N THR A 692 21.43 -19.81 -44.64
CA THR A 692 22.79 -19.26 -44.70
C THR A 692 23.32 -18.79 -43.34
N GLY A 693 22.44 -18.59 -42.35
CA GLY A 693 22.80 -18.04 -41.04
C GLY A 693 23.11 -16.53 -41.06
N LEU A 694 22.99 -15.86 -42.20
CA LEU A 694 23.11 -14.41 -42.32
C LEU A 694 21.86 -13.71 -41.76
N ALA A 695 21.94 -12.39 -41.56
CA ALA A 695 20.76 -11.59 -41.26
C ALA A 695 19.71 -11.76 -42.38
N ASN A 696 18.43 -11.77 -42.02
CA ASN A 696 17.32 -11.74 -42.96
C ASN A 696 16.97 -10.29 -43.33
N ARG A 697 15.98 -10.11 -44.22
CA ARG A 697 15.54 -8.78 -44.68
C ARG A 697 15.16 -7.85 -43.52
N THR A 698 14.44 -8.37 -42.52
CA THR A 698 13.95 -7.58 -41.37
C THR A 698 15.11 -7.04 -40.53
N LEU A 699 16.01 -7.92 -40.06
CA LEU A 699 17.15 -7.51 -39.24
C LEU A 699 18.07 -6.56 -39.99
N PHE A 700 18.31 -6.81 -41.27
CA PHE A 700 19.15 -5.95 -42.08
C PHE A 700 18.53 -4.56 -42.25
N HIS A 701 17.21 -4.48 -42.44
CA HIS A 701 16.51 -3.21 -42.58
C HIS A 701 16.58 -2.36 -41.31
N GLU A 702 16.40 -2.97 -40.13
CA GLU A 702 16.58 -2.31 -38.83
C GLU A 702 18.00 -1.76 -38.66
N ARG A 703 19.02 -2.60 -38.94
CA ARG A 703 20.43 -2.20 -38.87
C ARG A 703 20.76 -1.07 -39.84
N LEU A 704 20.25 -1.14 -41.07
CA LEU A 704 20.44 -0.10 -42.07
C LEU A 704 19.79 1.22 -41.63
N HIS A 705 18.58 1.16 -41.07
CA HIS A 705 17.86 2.33 -40.58
C HIS A 705 18.60 3.01 -39.41
N GLU A 706 19.09 2.23 -38.43
CA GLU A 706 19.92 2.74 -37.33
C GLU A 706 21.20 3.41 -37.86
N ARG A 707 21.89 2.75 -38.79
CA ARG A 707 23.16 3.26 -39.34
C ARG A 707 22.97 4.47 -40.24
N ALA A 708 21.91 4.52 -41.04
CA ALA A 708 21.57 5.70 -41.83
C ALA A 708 21.24 6.91 -40.93
N ARG A 709 20.54 6.70 -39.81
CA ARG A 709 20.30 7.77 -38.82
C ARG A 709 21.57 8.25 -38.13
N ALA A 710 22.48 7.34 -37.77
CA ALA A 710 23.78 7.71 -37.21
C ALA A 710 24.60 8.53 -38.21
N ALA A 711 24.68 8.06 -39.46
CA ALA A 711 25.35 8.75 -40.55
C ALA A 711 24.77 10.16 -40.80
N GLY A 712 23.43 10.32 -40.73
CA GLY A 712 22.77 11.62 -40.85
C GLY A 712 23.11 12.62 -39.75
N ARG A 713 23.38 12.16 -38.52
CA ARG A 713 23.81 13.03 -37.40
C ARG A 713 25.27 13.44 -37.53
N GLU A 714 26.11 12.53 -38.02
CA GLU A 714 27.56 12.71 -38.15
C GLU A 714 27.97 13.34 -39.48
N GLY A 715 27.02 13.52 -40.41
CA GLY A 715 27.29 14.06 -41.75
C GLY A 715 28.03 13.08 -42.67
N HIS A 716 27.98 11.78 -42.37
CA HIS A 716 28.64 10.74 -43.14
C HIS A 716 27.72 10.16 -44.22
N LYS A 717 28.31 9.60 -45.28
CA LYS A 717 27.58 8.84 -46.30
C LYS A 717 27.58 7.35 -46.01
N LEU A 718 26.57 6.66 -46.47
CA LEU A 718 26.44 5.20 -46.36
C LEU A 718 26.02 4.63 -47.70
N ALA A 719 26.61 3.51 -48.12
CA ALA A 719 26.21 2.84 -49.36
C ALA A 719 25.50 1.54 -49.09
N LEU A 720 24.39 1.33 -49.79
CA LEU A 720 23.65 0.08 -49.87
C LEU A 720 23.93 -0.58 -51.22
N VAL A 721 24.29 -1.86 -51.20
CA VAL A 721 24.57 -2.66 -52.40
C VAL A 721 23.73 -3.92 -52.38
N LEU A 722 22.81 -4.00 -53.34
CA LEU A 722 21.94 -5.15 -53.54
C LEU A 722 22.48 -6.01 -54.69
N LEU A 723 22.69 -7.29 -54.42
CA LEU A 723 23.30 -8.27 -55.31
C LEU A 723 22.30 -9.35 -55.69
N ASP A 724 22.39 -9.84 -56.93
CA ASP A 724 21.54 -10.89 -57.46
C ASP A 724 22.37 -11.86 -58.31
N ILE A 725 22.33 -13.15 -57.95
CA ILE A 725 23.16 -14.18 -58.56
C ILE A 725 22.62 -14.52 -59.95
N GLU A 726 23.45 -14.39 -60.97
CA GLU A 726 23.05 -14.70 -62.33
C GLU A 726 22.88 -16.20 -62.54
N ARG A 727 21.84 -16.58 -63.29
CA ARG A 727 21.54 -17.97 -63.69
C ARG A 727 21.33 -18.94 -62.50
N PHE A 728 21.00 -18.46 -61.31
CA PHE A 728 20.71 -19.32 -60.16
C PHE A 728 19.57 -20.32 -60.42
N LYS A 729 18.51 -19.88 -61.11
CA LYS A 729 17.41 -20.76 -61.52
C LYS A 729 17.88 -21.94 -62.37
N ALA A 730 18.81 -21.71 -63.31
CA ALA A 730 19.36 -22.78 -64.14
C ALA A 730 20.14 -23.82 -63.32
N VAL A 731 20.81 -23.39 -62.24
CA VAL A 731 21.48 -24.31 -61.29
C VAL A 731 20.44 -25.19 -60.58
N ASN A 732 19.36 -24.62 -60.08
CA ASN A 732 18.28 -25.38 -59.45
C ASN A 732 17.60 -26.35 -60.40
N ASP A 733 17.33 -25.91 -61.64
CA ASP A 733 16.66 -26.72 -62.67
C ASP A 733 17.56 -27.88 -63.15
N THR A 734 18.89 -27.71 -63.14
CA THR A 734 19.85 -28.71 -63.65
C THR A 734 20.39 -29.64 -62.58
N LEU A 735 20.72 -29.12 -61.39
CA LEU A 735 21.41 -29.86 -60.31
C LEU A 735 20.53 -30.11 -59.07
N GLY A 736 19.30 -29.62 -59.08
CA GLY A 736 18.33 -29.76 -57.99
C GLY A 736 18.47 -28.69 -56.89
N ARG A 737 17.41 -28.54 -56.10
CA ARG A 737 17.33 -27.51 -55.04
C ARG A 737 18.40 -27.64 -53.97
N HIS A 738 18.78 -28.87 -53.59
CA HIS A 738 19.85 -29.09 -52.63
C HIS A 738 21.21 -28.53 -53.11
N ALA A 739 21.50 -28.60 -54.41
CA ALA A 739 22.71 -28.01 -54.97
C ALA A 739 22.65 -26.48 -54.97
N GLY A 740 21.48 -25.89 -55.23
CA GLY A 740 21.26 -24.45 -55.09
C GLY A 740 21.41 -23.98 -53.64
N ASP A 741 20.89 -24.74 -52.68
CA ASP A 741 21.01 -24.44 -51.26
C ASP A 741 22.48 -24.45 -50.80
N GLU A 742 23.25 -25.46 -51.23
CA GLU A 742 24.69 -25.51 -50.98
C GLU A 742 25.45 -24.37 -51.67
N LEU A 743 25.08 -23.99 -52.89
CA LEU A 743 25.67 -22.85 -53.58
C LEU A 743 25.46 -21.55 -52.78
N LEU A 744 24.26 -21.31 -52.27
CA LEU A 744 23.94 -20.14 -51.47
C LEU A 744 24.72 -20.11 -50.15
N LYS A 745 24.87 -21.25 -49.46
CA LYS A 745 25.73 -21.37 -48.28
C LYS A 745 27.18 -21.02 -48.59
N ARG A 746 27.73 -21.56 -49.68
CA ARG A 746 29.11 -21.27 -50.11
C ARG A 746 29.34 -19.80 -50.45
N ILE A 747 28.36 -19.14 -51.07
CA ILE A 747 28.41 -17.70 -51.35
C ILE A 747 28.43 -16.93 -50.03
N ALA A 748 27.51 -17.24 -49.09
CA ALA A 748 27.49 -16.63 -47.77
C ALA A 748 28.81 -16.81 -47.00
N GLU A 749 29.38 -18.02 -47.01
CA GLU A 749 30.69 -18.31 -46.41
C GLU A 749 31.80 -17.44 -47.00
N ARG A 750 31.86 -17.29 -48.33
CA ARG A 750 32.85 -16.43 -48.99
C ARG A 750 32.66 -14.96 -48.66
N MET A 751 31.41 -14.49 -48.61
CA MET A 751 31.10 -13.11 -48.24
C MET A 751 31.57 -12.81 -46.80
N LEU A 752 31.27 -13.71 -45.86
CA LEU A 752 31.69 -13.59 -44.46
C LEU A 752 33.21 -13.66 -44.27
N LYS A 753 33.91 -14.48 -45.06
CA LYS A 753 35.38 -14.61 -44.99
C LYS A 753 36.11 -13.31 -45.31
N HIS A 754 35.52 -12.45 -46.15
CA HIS A 754 36.14 -11.24 -46.68
C HIS A 754 35.58 -9.94 -46.10
N GLU A 755 34.61 -10.01 -45.18
CA GLU A 755 34.04 -8.86 -44.50
C GLU A 755 34.49 -8.83 -43.03
N SER A 756 34.99 -7.67 -42.58
CA SER A 756 35.46 -7.49 -41.21
C SER A 756 34.32 -7.43 -40.19
N GLU A 757 33.14 -6.98 -40.62
CA GLU A 757 31.93 -6.91 -39.81
C GLU A 757 30.81 -7.75 -40.43
N PRO A 758 30.62 -9.00 -39.96
CA PRO A 758 29.58 -9.91 -40.44
C PRO A 758 28.17 -9.32 -40.45
N ASN A 759 27.90 -8.34 -39.58
CA ASN A 759 26.59 -7.72 -39.41
C ASN A 759 26.14 -6.85 -40.58
N ARG A 760 27.03 -6.57 -41.54
CA ARG A 760 26.79 -5.73 -42.71
C ARG A 760 26.23 -6.48 -43.90
N ILE A 761 26.07 -7.80 -43.81
CA ILE A 761 25.64 -8.65 -44.93
C ILE A 761 24.37 -9.40 -44.54
N ALA A 762 23.44 -9.50 -45.49
CA ALA A 762 22.20 -10.24 -45.33
C ALA A 762 21.80 -10.98 -46.60
N ARG A 763 20.95 -11.99 -46.42
CA ARG A 763 20.19 -12.60 -47.51
C ARG A 763 18.74 -12.15 -47.41
N VAL A 764 18.28 -11.42 -48.41
CA VAL A 764 16.93 -10.81 -48.40
C VAL A 764 15.86 -11.73 -48.98
N GLY A 765 16.25 -12.73 -49.77
CA GLY A 765 15.37 -13.76 -50.29
C GLY A 765 15.90 -14.37 -51.59
N GLY A 766 15.52 -15.63 -51.87
CA GLY A 766 15.90 -16.31 -53.11
C GLY A 766 17.41 -16.33 -53.34
N ASP A 767 17.84 -15.73 -54.43
CA ASP A 767 19.21 -15.56 -54.92
C ASP A 767 19.79 -14.15 -54.66
N GLN A 768 19.15 -13.37 -53.79
CA GLN A 768 19.53 -11.99 -53.51
C GLN A 768 20.23 -11.82 -52.16
N PHE A 769 21.35 -11.12 -52.22
CA PHE A 769 22.15 -10.72 -51.06
C PHE A 769 22.22 -9.20 -51.00
N VAL A 770 22.40 -8.65 -49.81
CA VAL A 770 22.54 -7.22 -49.62
C VAL A 770 23.66 -6.94 -48.64
N ALA A 771 24.39 -5.86 -48.88
CA ALA A 771 25.39 -5.36 -47.97
C ALA A 771 25.30 -3.84 -47.84
N PHE A 772 25.72 -3.29 -46.71
CA PHE A 772 25.92 -1.85 -46.57
C PHE A 772 27.32 -1.54 -46.03
N TRP A 773 27.88 -0.40 -46.44
CA TRP A 773 29.14 0.11 -45.93
C TRP A 773 28.95 1.53 -45.39
N PRO A 774 29.23 1.78 -44.10
CA PRO A 774 29.21 3.11 -43.52
C PRO A 774 30.44 3.91 -43.93
N ASP A 775 30.43 5.20 -43.61
CA ASP A 775 31.56 6.13 -43.73
C ASP A 775 32.16 6.18 -45.15
N VAL A 776 31.27 6.18 -46.14
CA VAL A 776 31.66 6.35 -47.54
C VAL A 776 32.22 7.76 -47.71
N LYS A 777 33.55 7.87 -47.71
CA LYS A 777 34.24 9.15 -47.92
C LYS A 777 34.00 9.68 -49.32
N THR A 778 34.15 8.82 -50.31
CA THR A 778 34.07 9.16 -51.72
C THR A 778 33.42 8.04 -52.53
N GLU A 779 32.75 8.44 -53.61
CA GLU A 779 32.01 7.54 -54.52
C GLU A 779 32.97 6.56 -55.22
N GLU A 780 34.23 6.97 -55.37
CA GLU A 780 35.30 6.20 -56.01
C GLU A 780 35.82 5.05 -55.16
N LEU A 781 36.07 5.32 -53.86
CA LEU A 781 36.46 4.30 -52.91
C LEU A 781 35.37 3.24 -52.78
N LEU A 782 34.11 3.69 -52.84
CA LEU A 782 32.97 2.79 -52.88
C LEU A 782 32.95 1.93 -54.15
N ALA A 783 33.13 2.53 -55.33
CA ALA A 783 33.19 1.77 -56.60
C ALA A 783 34.32 0.72 -56.60
N ARG A 784 35.51 1.08 -56.10
CA ARG A 784 36.64 0.16 -55.92
C ARG A 784 36.33 -0.97 -54.98
N ARG A 785 35.72 -0.65 -53.84
CA ARG A 785 35.28 -1.63 -52.85
C ARG A 785 34.30 -2.62 -53.47
N VAL A 786 33.35 -2.14 -54.27
CA VAL A 786 32.40 -2.99 -55.00
C VAL A 786 33.14 -3.92 -55.97
N GLU A 787 34.04 -3.42 -56.82
CA GLU A 787 34.84 -4.25 -57.75
C GLU A 787 35.71 -5.30 -57.02
N GLU A 788 36.33 -4.92 -55.90
CA GLU A 788 37.11 -5.84 -55.08
C GLU A 788 36.25 -6.96 -54.50
N ASN A 789 35.08 -6.61 -53.96
CA ASN A 789 34.12 -7.58 -53.42
C ASN A 789 33.61 -8.55 -54.49
N PHE A 790 33.32 -8.06 -55.70
CA PHE A 790 32.96 -8.93 -56.83
C PHE A 790 34.06 -9.95 -57.14
N ARG A 791 35.32 -9.51 -57.16
CA ARG A 791 36.48 -10.38 -57.39
C ARG A 791 36.63 -11.42 -56.27
N GLN A 792 36.46 -11.01 -55.01
CA GLN A 792 36.62 -11.89 -53.85
C GLN A 792 35.48 -12.92 -53.73
N TRP A 793 34.24 -12.52 -54.00
CA TRP A 793 33.07 -13.39 -53.84
C TRP A 793 32.88 -14.35 -55.02
N PHE A 794 33.11 -13.88 -56.25
CA PHE A 794 32.79 -14.61 -57.49
C PHE A 794 34.01 -14.96 -58.37
N GLY A 795 35.23 -14.56 -57.99
CA GLY A 795 36.42 -14.78 -58.82
C GLY A 795 36.82 -16.25 -58.98
N GLU A 796 36.65 -17.07 -57.94
CA GLU A 796 36.95 -18.51 -57.99
C GLU A 796 35.68 -19.34 -58.29
N PRO A 797 35.77 -20.46 -59.05
CA PRO A 797 34.64 -21.38 -59.25
C PRO A 797 34.12 -21.97 -57.93
N PHE A 798 32.83 -22.28 -57.87
CA PHE A 798 32.18 -22.95 -56.73
C PHE A 798 32.10 -24.46 -56.97
N ARG A 799 32.67 -25.26 -56.06
CA ARG A 799 32.59 -26.73 -56.12
C ARG A 799 31.33 -27.24 -55.43
N ILE A 800 30.36 -27.69 -56.22
CA ILE A 800 29.09 -28.25 -55.73
C ILE A 800 28.88 -29.63 -56.35
N ASN A 801 28.70 -30.66 -55.52
CA ASN A 801 28.48 -32.05 -55.96
C ASN A 801 29.51 -32.58 -56.99
N GLY A 802 30.77 -32.15 -56.90
CA GLY A 802 31.85 -32.55 -57.81
C GLY A 802 31.96 -31.76 -59.12
N SER A 803 31.07 -30.79 -59.35
CA SER A 803 31.11 -29.89 -60.51
C SER A 803 31.67 -28.51 -60.14
N ASP A 804 32.52 -27.95 -60.99
CA ASP A 804 33.02 -26.57 -60.87
C ASP A 804 32.05 -25.59 -61.56
N LEU A 805 31.32 -24.80 -60.77
CA LEU A 805 30.36 -23.81 -61.25
C LEU A 805 30.96 -22.40 -61.24
N ARG A 806 31.06 -21.75 -62.40
CA ARG A 806 31.39 -20.33 -62.49
C ARG A 806 30.12 -19.50 -62.42
N MET A 807 29.97 -18.77 -61.33
CA MET A 807 28.83 -17.90 -61.08
C MET A 807 29.26 -16.44 -61.17
N SER A 808 28.35 -15.58 -61.62
CA SER A 808 28.47 -14.13 -61.58
C SER A 808 27.25 -13.54 -60.88
N ALA A 809 27.32 -12.26 -60.53
CA ALA A 809 26.20 -11.52 -59.98
C ALA A 809 26.11 -10.15 -60.63
N LYS A 810 24.94 -9.52 -60.49
CA LYS A 810 24.72 -8.11 -60.80
C LYS A 810 24.46 -7.35 -59.52
N ALA A 811 24.85 -6.08 -59.46
CA ALA A 811 24.58 -5.22 -58.31
C ALA A 811 23.90 -3.89 -58.66
N GLY A 812 23.07 -3.40 -57.74
CA GLY A 812 22.59 -2.03 -57.72
C GLY A 812 23.08 -1.33 -56.46
N VAL A 813 23.56 -0.10 -56.62
CA VAL A 813 24.14 0.70 -55.54
C VAL A 813 23.29 1.95 -55.30
N ALA A 814 22.95 2.22 -54.04
CA ALA A 814 22.30 3.45 -53.59
C ALA A 814 23.10 4.06 -52.43
N VAL A 815 23.32 5.37 -52.45
CA VAL A 815 24.12 6.10 -51.46
C VAL A 815 23.23 7.04 -50.64
N TYR A 816 23.29 6.94 -49.33
CA TYR A 816 22.71 7.89 -48.39
C TYR A 816 23.66 9.10 -48.22
N PRO A 817 23.13 10.34 -48.17
CA PRO A 817 21.71 10.72 -48.28
C PRO A 817 21.20 10.94 -49.72
N GLU A 818 22.07 10.93 -50.73
CA GLU A 818 21.77 11.39 -52.10
C GLU A 818 20.65 10.60 -52.79
N ASP A 819 20.69 9.27 -52.65
CA ASP A 819 19.75 8.33 -53.24
C ASP A 819 18.61 7.97 -52.26
N GLY A 820 18.50 8.63 -51.11
CA GLY A 820 17.39 8.43 -50.17
C GLY A 820 17.76 8.65 -48.71
N LEU A 821 16.85 9.25 -47.95
CA LEU A 821 17.02 9.56 -46.52
C LEU A 821 16.59 8.43 -45.57
N GLU A 822 15.91 7.41 -46.11
CA GLU A 822 15.34 6.30 -45.33
C GLU A 822 15.77 4.96 -45.94
N ALA A 823 15.91 3.94 -45.07
CA ALA A 823 16.30 2.59 -45.46
C ALA A 823 15.43 2.01 -46.59
N ASP A 824 14.10 2.19 -46.51
CA ASP A 824 13.15 1.74 -47.55
C ASP A 824 13.40 2.42 -48.90
N THR A 825 13.71 3.71 -48.89
CA THR A 825 13.99 4.47 -50.11
C THR A 825 15.30 4.03 -50.74
N LEU A 826 16.35 3.83 -49.93
CA LEU A 826 17.63 3.29 -50.40
C LEU A 826 17.46 1.90 -51.02
N PHE A 827 16.70 1.01 -50.36
CA PHE A 827 16.41 -0.33 -50.89
C PHE A 827 15.71 -0.29 -52.24
N ARG A 828 14.64 0.51 -52.38
CA ARG A 828 13.92 0.67 -53.65
C ARG A 828 14.82 1.21 -54.75
N ASN A 829 15.70 2.17 -54.44
CA ASN A 829 16.58 2.77 -55.42
C ASN A 829 17.74 1.84 -55.81
N ALA A 830 18.27 1.05 -54.87
CA ALA A 830 19.22 -0.02 -55.17
C ALA A 830 18.59 -1.12 -56.04
N GLU A 831 17.34 -1.52 -55.77
CA GLU A 831 16.57 -2.45 -56.64
C GLU A 831 16.40 -1.89 -58.06
N ALA A 832 16.08 -0.60 -58.19
CA ALA A 832 15.95 0.06 -59.48
C ALA A 832 17.29 0.10 -60.25
N ALA A 833 18.40 0.39 -59.56
CA ALA A 833 19.74 0.37 -60.14
C ALA A 833 20.16 -1.04 -60.58
N LEU A 834 19.87 -2.06 -59.75
CA LEU A 834 20.10 -3.47 -60.07
C LEU A 834 19.32 -3.91 -61.32
N LYS A 835 18.05 -3.51 -61.42
CA LYS A 835 17.21 -3.81 -62.59
C LYS A 835 17.80 -3.17 -63.87
N LYS A 836 18.31 -1.94 -63.79
CA LYS A 836 19.00 -1.29 -64.90
C LYS A 836 20.30 -2.02 -65.26
N ALA A 837 21.12 -2.41 -64.28
CA ALA A 837 22.37 -3.13 -64.49
C ALA A 837 22.14 -4.46 -65.22
N LYS A 838 21.07 -5.19 -64.86
CA LYS A 838 20.64 -6.40 -65.57
C LYS A 838 20.23 -6.13 -67.02
N ALA A 839 19.59 -4.98 -67.30
CA ALA A 839 19.11 -4.64 -68.64
C ALA A 839 20.23 -4.16 -69.58
N CYS A 840 21.21 -3.39 -69.09
CA CYS A 840 22.32 -2.89 -69.89
C CYS A 840 23.52 -3.85 -69.95
N GLY A 841 23.57 -4.86 -69.06
CA GLY A 841 24.66 -5.83 -69.02
C GLY A 841 25.87 -5.41 -68.18
N GLU A 842 25.86 -4.21 -67.58
CA GLU A 842 26.91 -3.75 -66.67
C GLU A 842 26.99 -4.62 -65.40
N LYS A 843 28.16 -4.71 -64.77
CA LYS A 843 28.33 -5.51 -63.53
C LYS A 843 27.56 -4.90 -62.36
N TYR A 844 27.64 -3.59 -62.22
CA TYR A 844 26.91 -2.83 -61.22
C TYR A 844 26.55 -1.45 -61.76
N LEU A 845 25.56 -0.80 -61.16
CA LEU A 845 25.24 0.61 -61.43
C LEU A 845 24.91 1.34 -60.13
N PHE A 846 25.31 2.60 -60.06
CA PHE A 846 24.75 3.54 -59.08
C PHE A 846 23.40 4.06 -59.54
N TYR A 847 22.52 4.36 -58.58
CA TYR A 847 21.19 4.88 -58.88
C TYR A 847 21.24 6.25 -59.60
N THR A 848 22.07 7.17 -59.11
CA THR A 848 22.22 8.52 -59.69
C THR A 848 23.22 8.55 -60.85
N GLN A 849 22.82 9.14 -61.99
CA GLN A 849 23.60 9.14 -63.24
C GLN A 849 24.88 10.00 -63.17
N GLN A 850 24.85 11.16 -62.50
CA GLN A 850 26.04 12.01 -62.28
C GLN A 850 27.14 11.30 -61.46
N MET A 851 26.76 10.37 -60.59
CA MET A 851 27.71 9.60 -59.77
C MET A 851 28.52 8.62 -60.64
N ASN A 852 27.87 8.01 -61.63
CA ASN A 852 28.57 7.14 -62.58
C ASN A 852 29.65 7.91 -63.38
N GLU A 853 29.40 9.18 -63.72
CA GLU A 853 30.34 10.05 -64.44
C GLU A 853 31.53 10.50 -63.57
N ARG A 854 31.28 10.95 -62.33
CA ARG A 854 32.34 11.37 -61.38
C ARG A 854 33.30 10.25 -60.98
N VAL A 855 32.75 9.06 -60.71
CA VAL A 855 33.54 7.87 -60.38
C VAL A 855 34.50 7.53 -61.52
N ALA A 856 34.05 7.65 -62.77
CA ALA A 856 34.88 7.42 -63.94
C ALA A 856 36.03 8.44 -64.05
N GLU A 857 35.76 9.73 -63.86
CA GLU A 857 36.77 10.80 -63.94
C GLU A 857 37.87 10.67 -62.88
N LYS A 858 37.52 10.42 -61.61
CA LYS A 858 38.53 10.31 -60.55
C LYS A 858 39.32 9.01 -60.59
N LEU A 859 38.74 7.89 -61.02
CA LEU A 859 39.52 6.66 -61.29
C LEU A 859 40.56 6.90 -62.38
N ALA A 860 40.24 7.72 -63.39
CA ALA A 860 41.21 8.13 -64.40
C ALA A 860 42.33 9.01 -63.80
N LEU A 861 42.00 9.96 -62.92
CA LEU A 861 42.99 10.80 -62.25
C LEU A 861 43.96 9.99 -61.37
N GLU A 862 43.48 9.00 -60.62
CA GLU A 862 44.38 8.17 -59.82
C GLU A 862 45.36 7.38 -60.67
N ASN A 863 44.88 6.77 -61.76
CA ASN A 863 45.75 6.06 -62.68
C ASN A 863 46.83 6.99 -63.25
N ARG A 864 46.51 8.27 -63.51
CA ARG A 864 47.49 9.28 -63.92
C ARG A 864 48.50 9.60 -62.82
N LEU A 865 48.08 9.81 -61.57
CA LEU A 865 48.99 10.11 -60.45
C LEU A 865 49.98 8.96 -60.18
N ARG A 866 49.53 7.72 -60.33
CA ARG A 866 50.40 6.54 -60.21
C ARG A 866 51.48 6.54 -61.31
N GLN A 867 51.10 6.83 -62.55
CA GLN A 867 52.05 6.94 -63.66
C GLN A 867 53.00 8.15 -63.49
N ALA A 868 52.51 9.27 -62.95
CA ALA A 868 53.30 10.49 -62.75
C ALA A 868 54.50 10.25 -61.81
N LEU A 869 54.32 9.41 -60.78
CA LEU A 869 55.40 9.02 -59.87
C LEU A 869 56.46 8.16 -60.57
N GLU A 870 56.04 7.23 -61.43
CA GLU A 870 56.94 6.38 -62.23
C GLU A 870 57.70 7.17 -63.31
N LYS A 871 57.09 8.26 -63.82
CA LYS A 871 57.63 9.11 -64.89
C LYS A 871 58.38 10.35 -64.41
N GLU A 872 58.63 10.48 -63.11
CA GLU A 872 59.35 11.63 -62.50
C GLU A 872 58.70 13.00 -62.81
N GLU A 873 57.36 13.08 -62.85
CA GLU A 873 56.62 14.30 -63.19
C GLU A 873 56.44 15.29 -62.01
N PHE A 874 56.96 14.96 -60.83
CA PHE A 874 56.93 15.81 -59.63
C PHE A 874 58.19 16.67 -59.51
N THR A 875 58.04 17.91 -59.05
CA THR A 875 59.14 18.83 -58.75
C THR A 875 58.88 19.59 -57.44
N LEU A 876 59.94 20.10 -56.80
CA LEU A 876 59.85 20.93 -55.61
C LEU A 876 60.02 22.41 -55.98
N HIS A 877 59.10 23.23 -55.48
CA HIS A 877 59.27 24.68 -55.43
C HIS A 877 59.54 25.10 -53.98
N TYR A 878 60.26 26.20 -53.81
CA TYR A 878 60.72 26.67 -52.51
C TYR A 878 60.15 28.05 -52.20
N GLN A 879 59.45 28.17 -51.07
CA GLN A 879 58.96 29.46 -50.58
C GLN A 879 59.84 29.99 -49.44
N PRO A 880 60.45 31.18 -49.57
CA PRO A 880 61.32 31.73 -48.54
C PRO A 880 60.57 32.20 -47.27
N LYS A 881 61.19 31.97 -46.12
CA LYS A 881 60.79 32.47 -44.79
C LYS A 881 61.76 33.58 -44.35
N GLU A 882 61.23 34.75 -44.03
CA GLU A 882 62.01 35.93 -43.63
C GLU A 882 61.87 36.17 -42.12
N ASP A 883 63.00 36.46 -41.46
CA ASP A 883 63.03 36.91 -40.06
C ASP A 883 62.53 38.36 -39.97
N LEU A 884 61.49 38.64 -39.16
CA LEU A 884 60.86 39.97 -39.15
C LEU A 884 61.78 41.09 -38.64
N GLU A 885 62.78 40.75 -37.82
CA GLU A 885 63.69 41.74 -37.23
C GLU A 885 64.87 42.04 -38.15
N SER A 886 65.58 40.99 -38.56
CA SER A 886 66.81 41.07 -39.37
C SER A 886 66.56 41.15 -40.87
N LYS A 887 65.34 40.84 -41.33
CA LYS A 887 64.93 40.75 -42.74
C LYS A 887 65.74 39.75 -43.57
N ARG A 888 66.43 38.82 -42.91
CA ARG A 888 67.20 37.76 -43.59
C ARG A 888 66.31 36.56 -43.85
N ILE A 889 66.62 35.83 -44.93
CA ILE A 889 65.99 34.54 -45.20
C ILE A 889 66.58 33.50 -44.25
N VAL A 890 65.73 32.92 -43.41
CA VAL A 890 66.11 31.98 -42.34
C VAL A 890 65.66 30.55 -42.60
N GLY A 891 64.71 30.37 -43.52
CA GLY A 891 64.21 29.06 -43.92
C GLY A 891 63.57 29.09 -45.31
N LEU A 892 63.32 27.90 -45.84
CA LEU A 892 62.58 27.67 -47.09
C LEU A 892 61.51 26.63 -46.80
N GLU A 893 60.32 26.74 -47.38
CA GLU A 893 59.32 25.67 -47.39
C GLU A 893 59.30 24.98 -48.75
N ALA A 894 59.48 23.66 -48.76
CA ALA A 894 59.43 22.82 -49.95
C ALA A 894 57.98 22.43 -50.26
N LEU A 895 57.51 22.85 -51.43
CA LEU A 895 56.15 22.66 -51.90
C LEU A 895 56.14 21.81 -53.17
N ILE A 896 55.46 20.67 -53.12
CA ILE A 896 55.35 19.74 -54.25
C ILE A 896 54.56 20.39 -55.39
N ARG A 897 54.98 20.17 -56.62
CA ARG A 897 54.28 20.57 -57.85
C ARG A 897 54.23 19.39 -58.81
N TRP A 898 53.08 19.20 -59.46
CA TRP A 898 52.92 18.19 -60.50
C TRP A 898 52.85 18.83 -61.88
N ARG A 899 53.79 18.49 -62.76
CA ARG A 899 53.82 18.94 -64.15
C ARG A 899 53.31 17.84 -65.06
N SER A 900 51.99 17.82 -65.28
CA SER A 900 51.37 16.88 -66.20
C SER A 900 51.58 17.33 -67.66
N PRO A 901 51.97 16.43 -68.58
CA PRO A 901 52.04 16.72 -70.01
C PRO A 901 50.67 17.12 -70.62
N GLU A 902 49.58 16.59 -70.06
CA GLU A 902 48.21 16.82 -70.54
C GLU A 902 47.54 18.02 -69.84
N LEU A 903 47.72 18.15 -68.53
CA LEU A 903 47.00 19.13 -67.69
C LEU A 903 47.83 20.37 -67.33
N GLY A 904 49.11 20.41 -67.69
CA GLY A 904 50.02 21.47 -67.29
C GLY A 904 50.40 21.38 -65.80
N LEU A 905 50.59 22.54 -65.15
CA LEU A 905 50.94 22.61 -63.72
C LEU A 905 49.67 22.45 -62.87
N VAL A 906 49.52 21.30 -62.22
CA VAL A 906 48.33 20.97 -61.41
C VAL A 906 48.53 21.50 -59.97
N SER A 907 47.47 22.09 -59.41
CA SER A 907 47.51 22.63 -58.04
C SER A 907 47.66 21.50 -57.02
N PRO A 908 48.49 21.65 -55.97
CA PRO A 908 48.57 20.68 -54.87
C PRO A 908 47.22 20.41 -54.20
N LEU A 909 46.34 21.42 -54.14
CA LEU A 909 44.99 21.27 -53.58
C LEU A 909 44.13 20.27 -54.37
N ASP A 910 44.44 20.04 -55.65
CA ASP A 910 43.65 19.13 -56.50
C ASP A 910 44.13 17.68 -56.41
N PHE A 911 45.42 17.43 -56.12
CA PHE A 911 45.99 16.08 -56.16
C PHE A 911 46.52 15.56 -54.82
N VAL A 912 46.94 16.42 -53.88
CA VAL A 912 47.44 15.96 -52.57
C VAL A 912 46.35 15.22 -51.79
N PRO A 913 45.08 15.69 -51.69
CA PRO A 913 44.02 14.94 -51.02
C PRO A 913 43.81 13.55 -51.64
N MET A 914 43.88 13.46 -52.97
CA MET A 914 43.75 12.19 -53.68
C MET A 914 44.92 11.24 -53.39
N MET A 915 46.14 11.76 -53.29
CA MET A 915 47.32 10.97 -52.92
C MET A 915 47.24 10.46 -51.48
N GLU A 916 46.65 11.24 -50.59
CA GLU A 916 46.41 10.81 -49.21
C GLU A 916 45.38 9.67 -49.19
N GLU A 917 44.19 9.87 -49.78
CA GLU A 917 43.14 8.84 -49.82
C GLU A 917 43.60 7.51 -50.40
N THR A 918 44.49 7.55 -51.39
CA THR A 918 44.98 6.37 -52.12
C THR A 918 46.28 5.79 -51.56
N GLY A 919 46.91 6.48 -50.60
CA GLY A 919 48.20 6.10 -50.04
C GLY A 919 49.42 6.38 -50.92
N LEU A 920 49.25 6.98 -52.11
CA LEU A 920 50.35 7.40 -52.98
C LEU A 920 51.27 8.45 -52.31
N ILE A 921 50.72 9.24 -51.36
CA ILE A 921 51.47 10.26 -50.61
C ILE A 921 52.67 9.68 -49.85
N LEU A 922 52.64 8.39 -49.50
CA LEU A 922 53.74 7.72 -48.80
C LEU A 922 55.02 7.68 -49.64
N GLY A 923 54.88 7.34 -50.93
CA GLY A 923 56.00 7.32 -51.87
C GLY A 923 56.47 8.72 -52.22
N VAL A 924 55.53 9.63 -52.50
CA VAL A 924 55.82 11.02 -52.89
C VAL A 924 56.45 11.79 -51.74
N GLY A 925 56.01 11.58 -50.50
CA GLY A 925 56.56 12.25 -49.33
C GLY A 925 57.99 11.81 -49.01
N ALA A 926 58.32 10.52 -49.18
CA ALA A 926 59.70 10.04 -49.07
C ALA A 926 60.60 10.64 -50.15
N TRP A 927 60.09 10.74 -51.39
CA TRP A 927 60.75 11.42 -52.49
C TRP A 927 61.00 12.91 -52.18
N ALA A 928 60.00 13.62 -51.66
CA ALA A 928 60.11 15.05 -51.34
C ALA A 928 61.16 15.30 -50.24
N LEU A 929 61.18 14.48 -49.18
CA LEU A 929 62.19 14.55 -48.12
C LEU A 929 63.61 14.30 -48.63
N GLN A 930 63.77 13.31 -49.51
CA GLN A 930 65.06 12.98 -50.10
C GLN A 930 65.59 14.13 -50.96
N TRP A 931 64.75 14.71 -51.82
CA TRP A 931 65.14 15.83 -52.67
C TRP A 931 65.41 17.10 -51.86
N ALA A 932 64.59 17.41 -50.85
CA ALA A 932 64.85 18.51 -49.94
C ALA A 932 66.20 18.36 -49.21
N ALA A 933 66.56 17.16 -48.74
CA ALA A 933 67.83 16.91 -48.08
C ALA A 933 69.05 17.09 -49.02
N LEU A 934 68.90 16.68 -50.28
CA LEU A 934 69.91 16.90 -51.32
C LEU A 934 70.05 18.39 -51.68
N ASP A 935 68.93 19.10 -51.79
CA ASP A 935 68.91 20.53 -52.11
C ASP A 935 69.48 21.37 -50.97
N TYR A 936 69.26 21.00 -49.70
CA TYR A 936 69.94 21.62 -48.56
C TYR A 936 71.47 21.44 -48.62
N GLU A 937 71.96 20.25 -48.94
CA GLU A 937 73.41 20.01 -49.09
C GLU A 937 74.01 20.87 -50.21
N ARG A 938 73.26 21.12 -51.29
CA ARG A 938 73.68 22.06 -52.36
C ARG A 938 73.76 23.49 -51.84
N LEU A 939 72.75 23.96 -51.10
CA LEU A 939 72.75 25.30 -50.51
C LEU A 939 73.90 25.47 -49.50
N ARG A 940 74.16 24.47 -48.66
CA ARG A 940 75.24 24.48 -47.65
C ARG A 940 76.63 24.68 -48.26
N ARG A 941 76.86 24.17 -49.48
CA ARG A 941 78.12 24.37 -50.20
C ARG A 941 78.29 25.77 -50.78
N GLN A 942 77.18 26.47 -51.04
CA GLN A 942 77.18 27.78 -51.68
C GLN A 942 77.07 28.94 -50.69
N TYR A 943 76.39 28.75 -49.57
CA TYR A 943 76.10 29.78 -48.58
C TYR A 943 76.60 29.37 -47.20
N ALA A 944 77.40 30.22 -46.56
CA ALA A 944 77.95 29.95 -45.22
C ALA A 944 76.87 29.75 -44.13
N ALA A 945 75.71 30.37 -44.32
CA ALA A 945 74.52 30.18 -43.48
C ALA A 945 73.33 29.78 -44.36
N ALA A 946 73.32 28.53 -44.84
CA ALA A 946 72.24 28.01 -45.66
C ALA A 946 70.91 27.93 -44.87
N PRO A 947 69.79 28.44 -45.42
CA PRO A 947 68.48 28.34 -44.79
C PRO A 947 68.04 26.88 -44.70
N ARG A 948 67.39 26.52 -43.58
CA ARG A 948 66.81 25.17 -43.40
C ARG A 948 65.61 24.99 -44.32
N ILE A 949 65.36 23.75 -44.75
CA ILE A 949 64.25 23.42 -45.65
C ILE A 949 63.16 22.69 -44.87
N ALA A 950 61.98 23.27 -44.83
CA ALA A 950 60.79 22.70 -44.21
C ALA A 950 60.02 21.83 -45.21
N VAL A 951 59.60 20.64 -44.78
CA VAL A 951 58.84 19.69 -45.61
C VAL A 951 57.57 19.28 -44.88
N ASN A 952 56.43 19.44 -45.55
CA ASN A 952 55.13 19.05 -45.06
C ASN A 952 54.98 17.52 -44.95
N VAL A 953 54.43 17.06 -43.83
CA VAL A 953 54.19 15.65 -43.56
C VAL A 953 52.70 15.38 -43.43
N SER A 954 52.18 14.52 -44.32
CA SER A 954 50.78 14.10 -44.29
C SER A 954 50.45 13.26 -43.04
N PRO A 955 49.21 13.33 -42.54
CA PRO A 955 48.70 12.44 -41.50
C PRO A 955 48.98 10.96 -41.70
N ILE A 956 48.89 10.48 -42.94
CA ILE A 956 49.03 9.06 -43.27
C ILE A 956 50.48 8.62 -43.13
N GLN A 957 51.43 9.51 -43.42
CA GLN A 957 52.86 9.24 -43.25
C GLN A 957 53.22 9.11 -41.76
N LEU A 958 52.77 10.03 -40.90
CA LEU A 958 53.10 9.98 -39.47
C LEU A 958 52.49 8.74 -38.77
N ARG A 959 51.34 8.25 -39.24
CA ARG A 959 50.70 7.03 -38.71
C ARG A 959 51.49 5.75 -38.99
N GLN A 960 52.34 5.72 -40.03
CA GLN A 960 53.14 4.54 -40.34
C GLN A 960 54.05 4.14 -39.18
N ARG A 961 54.11 2.83 -38.88
CA ARG A 961 54.93 2.31 -37.77
C ARG A 961 56.42 2.52 -38.04
N ASP A 962 56.81 2.47 -39.30
CA ASP A 962 58.16 2.65 -39.82
C ASP A 962 58.47 4.09 -40.26
N PHE A 963 57.65 5.08 -39.90
CA PHE A 963 57.84 6.49 -40.30
C PHE A 963 59.27 7.01 -40.02
N VAL A 964 59.80 6.79 -38.82
CA VAL A 964 61.16 7.23 -38.43
C VAL A 964 62.24 6.55 -39.28
N GLU A 965 62.02 5.30 -39.68
CA GLU A 965 62.89 4.56 -40.60
C GLU A 965 62.91 5.20 -41.98
N VAL A 966 61.72 5.46 -42.51
CA VAL A 966 61.52 6.08 -43.83
C VAL A 966 62.18 7.46 -43.89
N VAL A 967 61.95 8.31 -42.88
CA VAL A 967 62.56 9.64 -42.80
C VAL A 967 64.08 9.51 -42.74
N ARG A 968 64.62 8.65 -41.87
CA ARG A 968 66.07 8.46 -41.74
C ARG A 968 66.70 8.01 -43.06
N LYS A 969 66.06 7.09 -43.78
CA LYS A 969 66.52 6.63 -45.09
C LYS A 969 66.44 7.73 -46.15
N ALA A 970 65.38 8.53 -46.14
CA ALA A 970 65.18 9.62 -47.09
C ALA A 970 66.22 10.73 -46.92
N VAL A 971 66.58 11.11 -45.68
CA VAL A 971 67.56 12.18 -45.44
C VAL A 971 69.02 11.71 -45.48
N ALA A 972 69.28 10.40 -45.42
CA ALA A 972 70.63 9.84 -45.41
C ALA A 972 71.56 10.30 -46.57
N PRO A 973 71.07 10.55 -47.80
CA PRO A 973 71.90 11.08 -48.89
C PRO A 973 72.35 12.55 -48.72
N GLY A 974 71.75 13.29 -47.78
CA GLY A 974 72.01 14.71 -47.56
C GLY A 974 73.12 15.01 -46.54
N ALA A 975 73.10 16.23 -46.00
CA ALA A 975 74.03 16.67 -44.96
C ALA A 975 73.76 15.98 -43.60
N ALA A 976 74.74 16.00 -42.69
CA ALA A 976 74.55 15.64 -41.29
C ALA A 976 75.01 16.82 -40.40
N PRO A 977 74.12 17.49 -39.64
CA PRO A 977 72.66 17.29 -39.58
C PRO A 977 71.96 17.65 -40.90
N PRO A 978 70.76 17.09 -41.17
CA PRO A 978 70.10 17.16 -42.48
C PRO A 978 69.61 18.54 -42.91
N GLY A 979 69.55 19.52 -42.01
CA GLY A 979 69.05 20.87 -42.33
C GLY A 979 67.56 20.90 -42.70
N ILE A 980 66.82 19.85 -42.37
CA ILE A 980 65.40 19.69 -42.65
C ILE A 980 64.56 19.98 -41.42
N ASP A 981 63.45 20.69 -41.61
CA ASP A 981 62.39 20.85 -40.62
C ASP A 981 61.14 20.11 -41.10
N LEU A 982 60.44 19.43 -40.21
CA LEU A 982 59.17 18.76 -40.55
C LEU A 982 58.00 19.63 -40.12
N GLU A 983 57.05 19.81 -41.02
CA GLU A 983 55.80 20.54 -40.74
C GLU A 983 54.66 19.53 -40.63
N ILE A 984 53.92 19.62 -39.53
CA ILE A 984 52.79 18.74 -39.23
C ILE A 984 51.57 19.60 -38.89
N THR A 985 50.42 19.26 -39.44
CA THR A 985 49.19 20.01 -39.16
C THR A 985 48.70 19.78 -37.73
N GLU A 986 48.03 20.77 -37.15
CA GLU A 986 47.50 20.72 -35.78
C GLU A 986 46.60 19.49 -35.53
N GLY A 987 45.67 19.20 -36.45
CA GLY A 987 44.69 18.11 -36.32
C GLY A 987 45.31 16.71 -36.24
N LEU A 988 46.51 16.53 -36.81
CA LEU A 988 47.24 15.25 -36.81
C LEU A 988 47.69 14.81 -35.40
N LEU A 989 47.88 15.76 -34.49
CA LEU A 989 48.46 15.49 -33.18
C LEU A 989 47.48 14.79 -32.23
N MET A 990 46.17 14.89 -32.46
CA MET A 990 45.14 14.52 -31.47
C MET A 990 44.70 13.05 -31.49
N GLU A 991 44.92 12.31 -32.60
CA GLU A 991 44.42 10.92 -32.75
C GLU A 991 45.23 9.88 -31.94
N ASN A 992 46.54 10.10 -31.70
CA ASN A 992 47.42 9.19 -30.93
C ASN A 992 48.65 9.92 -30.38
N ILE A 993 48.42 10.74 -29.35
CA ILE A 993 49.42 11.67 -28.81
C ILE A 993 50.68 10.95 -28.32
N GLN A 994 50.54 9.85 -27.57
CA GLN A 994 51.69 9.20 -26.92
C GLN A 994 52.62 8.51 -27.94
N GLY A 995 52.05 7.81 -28.93
CA GLY A 995 52.83 7.20 -30.00
C GLY A 995 53.48 8.23 -30.93
N ASN A 996 52.80 9.35 -31.20
CA ASN A 996 53.36 10.42 -32.03
C ASN A 996 54.50 11.18 -31.33
N VAL A 997 54.39 11.43 -30.02
CA VAL A 997 55.46 12.08 -29.23
C VAL A 997 56.77 11.29 -29.32
N GLU A 998 56.73 9.96 -29.25
CA GLU A 998 57.93 9.13 -29.37
C GLU A 998 58.57 9.21 -30.76
N LYS A 999 57.77 9.13 -31.82
CA LYS A 999 58.25 9.29 -33.21
C LYS A 999 58.88 10.66 -33.43
N LEU A 1000 58.22 11.71 -32.96
CA LEU A 1000 58.70 13.10 -33.09
C LEU A 1000 60.00 13.32 -32.30
N ARG A 1001 60.14 12.74 -31.11
CA ARG A 1001 61.43 12.76 -30.38
C ARG A 1001 62.53 12.07 -31.17
N ALA A 1002 62.25 10.89 -31.73
CA ALA A 1002 63.23 10.17 -32.54
C ALA A 1002 63.65 10.95 -33.80
N VAL A 1003 62.72 11.66 -34.46
CA VAL A 1003 63.05 12.58 -35.57
C VAL A 1003 63.94 13.73 -35.10
N ARG A 1004 63.64 14.33 -33.95
CA ARG A 1004 64.46 15.40 -33.38
C ARG A 1004 65.87 14.91 -33.05
N ASP A 1005 66.01 13.68 -32.57
CA ASP A 1005 67.30 13.08 -32.26
C ASP A 1005 68.16 12.84 -33.52
N LEU A 1006 67.55 12.88 -34.73
CA LEU A 1006 68.26 12.92 -36.03
C LEU A 1006 68.74 14.34 -36.42
N GLY A 1007 68.51 15.37 -35.60
CA GLY A 1007 68.93 16.75 -35.86
C GLY A 1007 67.97 17.58 -36.73
N MET A 1008 66.72 17.14 -36.86
CA MET A 1008 65.63 17.88 -37.52
C MET A 1008 64.82 18.68 -36.49
N SER A 1009 64.23 19.81 -36.90
CA SER A 1009 63.27 20.54 -36.07
C SER A 1009 61.85 20.19 -36.52
N ILE A 1010 60.88 20.40 -35.63
CA ILE A 1010 59.46 20.14 -35.92
C ILE A 1010 58.67 21.43 -35.72
N ALA A 1011 57.90 21.78 -36.75
CA ALA A 1011 56.96 22.88 -36.75
C ALA A 1011 55.51 22.36 -36.75
N ILE A 1012 54.64 23.02 -35.99
CA ILE A 1012 53.20 22.81 -36.09
C ILE A 1012 52.65 23.78 -37.12
N ASP A 1013 51.92 23.26 -38.10
CA ASP A 1013 51.28 23.99 -39.19
C ASP A 1013 49.77 24.15 -38.97
N ASP A 1014 49.18 25.13 -39.66
CA ASP A 1014 47.75 25.49 -39.61
C ASP A 1014 47.20 25.75 -38.18
N PHE A 1015 48.03 26.29 -37.27
CA PHE A 1015 47.65 26.43 -35.86
C PHE A 1015 46.54 27.47 -35.65
N GLY A 1016 45.49 27.07 -34.92
CA GLY A 1016 44.31 27.87 -34.61
C GLY A 1016 43.04 27.42 -35.35
N THR A 1017 43.17 26.53 -36.34
CA THR A 1017 42.05 25.96 -37.09
C THR A 1017 41.39 24.77 -36.39
N GLY A 1018 42.03 24.21 -35.34
CA GLY A 1018 41.55 23.08 -34.55
C GLY A 1018 41.37 23.35 -33.05
N TYR A 1019 40.92 22.32 -32.31
CA TYR A 1019 40.74 22.36 -30.85
C TYR A 1019 41.99 21.84 -30.11
N SER A 1020 43.09 22.60 -30.11
CA SER A 1020 44.28 22.21 -29.33
C SER A 1020 44.08 22.32 -27.83
N SER A 1021 44.33 21.22 -27.11
CA SER A 1021 44.52 21.26 -25.65
C SER A 1021 45.95 21.73 -25.32
N LEU A 1022 46.03 22.92 -24.72
CA LEU A 1022 47.25 23.57 -24.23
C LEU A 1022 48.18 22.63 -23.44
N ALA A 1023 47.60 21.69 -22.69
CA ALA A 1023 48.34 20.72 -21.88
C ALA A 1023 49.17 19.73 -22.73
N TYR A 1024 48.78 19.47 -23.98
CA TYR A 1024 49.51 18.59 -24.89
C TYR A 1024 50.54 19.35 -25.71
N LEU A 1025 50.24 20.58 -26.12
CA LEU A 1025 51.20 21.44 -26.80
C LEU A 1025 52.50 21.58 -25.99
N ALA A 1026 52.40 21.73 -24.68
CA ALA A 1026 53.55 21.79 -23.76
C ALA A 1026 54.38 20.47 -23.67
N LYS A 1027 53.84 19.33 -24.10
CA LYS A 1027 54.51 18.02 -24.05
C LYS A 1027 55.16 17.62 -25.37
N LEU A 1028 54.79 18.27 -26.47
CA LEU A 1028 55.29 17.95 -27.80
C LEU A 1028 56.73 18.46 -27.97
N PRO A 1029 57.62 17.69 -28.62
CA PRO A 1029 59.00 18.10 -28.87
C PRO A 1029 59.09 19.03 -30.10
N VAL A 1030 58.25 20.06 -30.16
CA VAL A 1030 58.18 21.04 -31.27
C VAL A 1030 59.03 22.27 -30.96
N GLN A 1031 59.45 23.00 -32.00
CA GLN A 1031 60.27 24.20 -31.88
C GLN A 1031 59.60 25.43 -32.50
N THR A 1032 58.72 25.21 -33.47
CA THR A 1032 58.08 26.28 -34.24
C THR A 1032 56.57 26.06 -34.29
N LEU A 1033 55.84 27.16 -34.30
CA LEU A 1033 54.39 27.22 -34.49
C LEU A 1033 54.10 28.18 -35.63
N LYS A 1034 53.39 27.70 -36.66
CA LYS A 1034 52.98 28.49 -37.82
C LYS A 1034 51.51 28.90 -37.65
N ILE A 1035 51.24 30.19 -37.74
CA ILE A 1035 49.89 30.76 -37.67
C ILE A 1035 49.26 30.62 -39.04
N ASP A 1036 48.09 29.98 -39.09
CA ASP A 1036 47.35 29.75 -40.33
C ASP A 1036 47.07 31.06 -41.09
N ARG A 1037 47.19 30.97 -42.42
CA ARG A 1037 46.97 32.09 -43.35
C ARG A 1037 45.62 32.78 -43.15
N SER A 1038 44.56 32.06 -42.82
CA SER A 1038 43.21 32.62 -42.69
C SER A 1038 43.14 33.72 -41.62
N PHE A 1039 43.85 33.56 -40.50
CA PHE A 1039 43.91 34.58 -39.45
C PHE A 1039 44.75 35.79 -39.86
N ILE A 1040 45.86 35.57 -40.57
CA ILE A 1040 46.75 36.65 -41.03
C ILE A 1040 46.10 37.51 -42.11
N VAL A 1041 45.30 36.90 -42.99
CA VAL A 1041 44.58 37.63 -44.04
C VAL A 1041 43.56 38.59 -43.44
N SER A 1042 42.83 38.20 -42.39
CA SER A 1042 41.75 39.01 -41.79
C SER A 1042 42.19 39.90 -40.62
N MET A 1043 43.39 39.74 -40.05
CA MET A 1043 43.79 40.41 -38.79
C MET A 1043 43.77 41.95 -38.79
N LEU A 1044 43.76 42.61 -39.95
CA LEU A 1044 43.66 44.08 -40.02
C LEU A 1044 42.21 44.59 -40.01
N ASP A 1045 41.27 43.75 -40.46
CA ASP A 1045 39.86 44.10 -40.63
C ASP A 1045 38.96 43.47 -39.56
N ASP A 1046 39.41 42.38 -38.93
CA ASP A 1046 38.69 41.61 -37.92
C ASP A 1046 39.38 41.68 -36.54
N PRO A 1047 38.79 42.36 -35.54
CA PRO A 1047 39.32 42.42 -34.18
C PRO A 1047 39.50 41.05 -33.52
N ASP A 1048 38.66 40.06 -33.84
CA ASP A 1048 38.74 38.73 -33.25
C ASP A 1048 39.93 37.96 -33.82
N ALA A 1049 40.14 38.04 -35.15
CA ALA A 1049 41.34 37.50 -35.79
C ALA A 1049 42.62 38.14 -35.22
N MET A 1050 42.62 39.46 -35.00
CA MET A 1050 43.76 40.16 -34.37
C MET A 1050 44.03 39.68 -32.93
N ALA A 1051 42.98 39.48 -32.14
CA ALA A 1051 43.09 38.95 -30.78
C ALA A 1051 43.65 37.52 -30.77
N LEU A 1052 43.23 36.67 -31.72
CA LEU A 1052 43.76 35.32 -31.90
C LEU A 1052 45.24 35.34 -32.26
N VAL A 1053 45.66 36.13 -33.25
CA VAL A 1053 47.06 36.25 -33.65
C VAL A 1053 47.94 36.67 -32.47
N SER A 1054 47.52 37.71 -31.72
CA SER A 1054 48.24 38.18 -30.52
C SER A 1054 48.36 37.11 -29.42
N THR A 1055 47.27 36.36 -29.20
CA THR A 1055 47.21 35.29 -28.20
C THR A 1055 48.11 34.12 -28.60
N ILE A 1056 48.08 33.71 -29.88
CA ILE A 1056 48.91 32.62 -30.41
C ILE A 1056 50.40 32.97 -30.26
N ILE A 1057 50.79 34.21 -30.60
CA ILE A 1057 52.18 34.67 -30.44
C ILE A 1057 52.60 34.60 -28.97
N SER A 1058 51.77 35.15 -28.07
CA SER A 1058 52.04 35.17 -26.63
C SER A 1058 52.16 33.76 -26.05
N LEU A 1059 51.29 32.84 -26.48
CA LEU A 1059 51.30 31.45 -26.06
C LEU A 1059 52.57 30.73 -26.51
N ALA A 1060 52.92 30.85 -27.78
CA ALA A 1060 54.09 30.21 -28.34
C ALA A 1060 55.36 30.65 -27.60
N HIS A 1061 55.50 31.95 -27.33
CA HIS A 1061 56.63 32.48 -26.56
C HIS A 1061 56.64 32.00 -25.11
N ALA A 1062 55.49 31.88 -24.46
CA ALA A 1062 55.39 31.29 -23.12
C ALA A 1062 55.88 29.84 -23.09
N LEU A 1063 55.70 29.09 -24.19
CA LEU A 1063 56.19 27.74 -24.38
C LEU A 1063 57.61 27.68 -24.99
N ARG A 1064 58.27 28.83 -25.19
CA ARG A 1064 59.60 28.96 -25.81
C ARG A 1064 59.67 28.42 -27.25
N LEU A 1065 58.56 28.52 -27.99
CA LEU A 1065 58.46 28.20 -29.40
C LEU A 1065 58.67 29.45 -30.25
N LYS A 1066 59.25 29.28 -31.44
CA LYS A 1066 59.30 30.33 -32.47
C LYS A 1066 57.97 30.41 -33.21
N VAL A 1067 57.59 31.60 -33.64
CA VAL A 1067 56.33 31.82 -34.37
C VAL A 1067 56.59 32.24 -35.81
N VAL A 1068 55.92 31.59 -36.75
CA VAL A 1068 55.92 31.96 -38.16
C VAL A 1068 54.51 32.40 -38.55
N ALA A 1069 54.34 33.59 -39.12
CA ALA A 1069 53.06 34.01 -39.68
C ALA A 1069 52.98 33.68 -41.17
N GLU A 1070 51.94 32.97 -41.60
CA GLU A 1070 51.75 32.58 -42.99
C GLU A 1070 50.80 33.48 -43.78
N GLY A 1071 50.98 33.52 -45.10
CA GLY A 1071 50.11 34.29 -45.98
C GLY A 1071 50.23 35.80 -45.80
N VAL A 1072 51.40 36.29 -45.37
CA VAL A 1072 51.69 37.73 -45.29
C VAL A 1072 51.82 38.29 -46.71
N ASP A 1073 50.81 39.06 -47.13
CA ASP A 1073 50.68 39.58 -48.49
C ASP A 1073 50.84 41.12 -48.54
N SER A 1074 50.85 41.82 -47.40
CA SER A 1074 51.00 43.29 -47.34
C SER A 1074 52.01 43.81 -46.30
N ILE A 1075 52.59 44.99 -46.55
CA ILE A 1075 53.54 45.66 -45.64
C ILE A 1075 52.89 46.00 -44.30
N GLU A 1076 51.60 46.37 -44.28
CA GLU A 1076 50.90 46.70 -43.04
C GLU A 1076 50.74 45.48 -42.14
N GLN A 1077 50.46 44.30 -42.72
CA GLN A 1077 50.44 43.05 -41.97
C GLN A 1077 51.80 42.77 -41.30
N ALA A 1078 52.90 42.92 -42.04
CA ALA A 1078 54.24 42.73 -41.52
C ALA A 1078 54.60 43.71 -40.38
N LYS A 1079 54.16 44.98 -40.45
CA LYS A 1079 54.35 45.96 -39.37
C LYS A 1079 53.64 45.55 -38.09
N VAL A 1080 52.38 45.12 -38.19
CA VAL A 1080 51.58 44.67 -37.04
C VAL A 1080 52.20 43.42 -36.40
N LEU A 1081 52.59 42.43 -37.20
CA LEU A 1081 53.26 41.23 -36.70
C LEU A 1081 54.58 41.56 -35.99
N ARG A 1082 55.34 42.54 -36.50
CA ARG A 1082 56.56 43.02 -35.84
C ARG A 1082 56.27 43.70 -34.49
N LEU A 1083 55.19 44.49 -34.38
CA LEU A 1083 54.76 45.09 -33.12
C LEU A 1083 54.34 44.04 -32.08
N LEU A 1084 53.70 42.97 -32.55
CA LEU A 1084 53.35 41.81 -31.73
C LEU A 1084 54.54 40.90 -31.41
N ARG A 1085 55.74 41.21 -31.92
CA ARG A 1085 56.98 40.43 -31.76
C ARG A 1085 56.94 39.05 -32.40
N CYS A 1086 56.18 38.85 -33.48
CA CYS A 1086 56.29 37.62 -34.27
C CYS A 1086 57.72 37.44 -34.81
N ASP A 1087 58.27 36.21 -34.75
CA ASP A 1087 59.67 35.94 -35.07
C ASP A 1087 59.93 35.91 -36.58
N GLN A 1088 59.09 35.20 -37.33
CA GLN A 1088 59.26 34.92 -38.77
C GLN A 1088 57.97 35.11 -39.57
N MET A 1089 58.09 35.42 -40.86
CA MET A 1089 56.96 35.53 -41.79
C MET A 1089 57.22 34.81 -43.09
N GLN A 1090 56.11 34.37 -43.69
CA GLN A 1090 56.06 33.75 -45.00
C GLN A 1090 54.80 34.22 -45.73
N GLY A 1091 54.92 34.50 -47.02
CA GLY A 1091 53.80 34.94 -47.85
C GLY A 1091 54.25 35.61 -49.14
N HIS A 1092 53.30 36.08 -49.95
CA HIS A 1092 53.62 36.66 -51.25
C HIS A 1092 54.34 38.01 -51.15
N LEU A 1093 54.31 38.66 -49.98
CA LEU A 1093 55.12 39.86 -49.73
C LEU A 1093 56.63 39.57 -49.84
N VAL A 1094 57.07 38.37 -49.44
CA VAL A 1094 58.47 37.94 -49.55
C VAL A 1094 58.75 37.43 -50.95
N SER A 1095 58.06 36.36 -51.36
CA SER A 1095 58.07 35.81 -52.71
C SER A 1095 56.98 34.74 -52.89
N LYS A 1096 56.56 34.51 -54.13
CA LYS A 1096 55.84 33.28 -54.51
C LYS A 1096 56.80 32.07 -54.44
N PRO A 1097 56.29 30.83 -54.38
CA PRO A 1097 57.12 29.62 -54.44
C PRO A 1097 57.96 29.57 -55.73
N LEU A 1098 59.28 29.55 -55.58
CA LEU A 1098 60.25 29.61 -56.68
C LEU A 1098 60.68 28.22 -57.12
N ALA A 1099 60.93 28.02 -58.41
CA ALA A 1099 61.63 26.83 -58.88
C ALA A 1099 63.10 26.88 -58.40
N TRP A 1100 63.77 25.73 -58.37
CA TRP A 1100 65.17 25.64 -57.96
C TRP A 1100 66.09 26.63 -58.71
N ASP A 1101 65.89 26.77 -60.02
CA ASP A 1101 66.72 27.63 -60.88
C ASP A 1101 66.59 29.12 -60.52
N ASP A 1102 65.43 29.56 -60.05
CA ASP A 1102 65.16 30.95 -59.67
C ASP A 1102 65.58 31.25 -58.21
N LEU A 1103 65.66 30.23 -57.37
CA LEU A 1103 65.92 30.36 -55.94
C LEU A 1103 67.30 30.97 -55.65
N GLY A 1104 68.34 30.54 -56.38
CA GLY A 1104 69.71 31.02 -56.16
C GLY A 1104 69.87 32.52 -56.41
N ALA A 1105 69.24 33.04 -57.47
CA ALA A 1105 69.23 34.46 -57.78
C ALA A 1105 68.48 35.27 -56.71
N PHE A 1106 67.35 34.75 -56.22
CA PHE A 1106 66.59 35.38 -55.14
C PHE A 1106 67.41 35.47 -53.84
N LEU A 1107 68.04 34.37 -53.41
CA LEU A 1107 68.86 34.34 -52.19
C LEU A 1107 70.06 35.29 -52.26
N ALA A 1108 70.71 35.38 -53.44
CA ALA A 1108 71.80 36.32 -53.66
C ALA A 1108 71.35 37.79 -53.50
N SER A 1109 70.14 38.13 -53.98
CA SER A 1109 69.59 39.49 -53.86
C SER A 1109 69.26 39.93 -52.42
N ARG A 1110 69.13 38.98 -51.49
CA ARG A 1110 68.75 39.20 -50.09
C ARG A 1110 69.89 38.97 -49.08
N SER A 1111 71.08 38.61 -49.57
CA SER A 1111 72.29 38.37 -48.76
C SER A 1111 73.16 39.62 -48.57
N GLY A 1112 72.69 40.79 -49.04
CA GLY A 1112 73.39 42.08 -49.02
C GLY A 1112 72.90 43.04 -47.96
#